data_AF-A0A4S4N6B7-F1
#
_entry.id   AF-A0A4S4N6B7-F1
#
_cell.length_a   1.000
_cell.length_b   1.000
_cell.length_c   1.000
_cell.angle_alpha   90.00
_cell.angle_beta   90.00
_cell.angle_gamma   90.00
#
_symmetry.space_group_name_H-M   'P 1'
#
loop_
_entity.id
_entity.type
_entity.pdbx_description
1 polymer ?
#
loop_
_entity_poly.entity_id
_entity_poly.type
_entity_poly.pdbx_seq_one_letter_code
_entity_poly.pdbx_strand_id
1 'polypeptide(L)'
;MTKPQYLINMEDTENFALATGPWHTCNVHLFDLMLYAIRGVTYALDFEYDLREISPATYSCDNVMSAYNFVTSSVAVLQRDMTVRWPIPHLRGCPLDLLAVSQDALARTFNPEALRTMNERIGKELIAAEKMAAVVHRRTEMEPRVFVGMAVRVKRVTGIICSWFFDMEDQLRGLYSPDSFTYPLFGVLFSTGELYYMSGMPVHPIVPTREVVRPFFEGCTIFSRYFTGVDINSAGTKGRLIFSQEVRTAFPDDDAVGAAWVNSEDDPPEEVQEEEEQEEERTTEADWLSVPCLHDWRSDAKDPSFLSILPFSMNSGSVDCGQGNPDISGIGVRLSFYLQNFLLVLLVDRSWEDAPSALWTFTSTSFGLTIAAIVQAQQAQLSFFQALQVTNLVWLANFGSFLALASYSRHRTIKDEEQKTSSGDSSPTCETDGHHHRRPGSEKSRPDLVVKLAAMSQIFFSMALTLVTWARPDIFSNDGGDSKETCDVKYVAFFGAIFPARGSGRVLGLTATCLLFIGYLVITMHELHVLVTKNRKRDMRRAEKMKREEERDLNLPTLRMPMPEPSNNGSNDDHDLTRSPSPYPPSGSPMVPPEERERKHRHRRLEEHRSRRANWGTDLDPMLLGLTIFQVIVFTYFIVCEELLLHINTLSDNSDQQWGFGQILALIVVVPSLISVIGAFREHKFGNLHHTKSKSAPRDRGIKEKKRRLSV
;
A
#
# COMPACT_ATOMS: atom_id res chain seq x y z
N MET A 1 -47.92 38.27 19.67
CA MET A 1 -47.10 37.04 19.73
C MET A 1 -46.17 37.04 18.53
N THR A 2 -44.96 37.52 18.72
CA THR A 2 -43.93 37.74 17.69
C THR A 2 -42.96 36.55 17.69
N LYS A 3 -42.79 35.90 16.52
CA LYS A 3 -41.78 34.85 16.29
C LYS A 3 -40.38 35.48 16.27
N PRO A 4 -39.34 34.85 16.84
CA PRO A 4 -37.98 35.35 16.75
C PRO A 4 -37.38 35.02 15.37
N GLN A 5 -36.94 36.04 14.65
CA GLN A 5 -36.04 35.90 13.50
C GLN A 5 -34.62 35.74 14.04
N TYR A 6 -34.01 34.57 13.84
CA TYR A 6 -32.57 34.40 13.99
C TYR A 6 -31.91 34.90 12.70
N LEU A 7 -31.45 36.15 12.70
CA LEU A 7 -30.49 36.64 11.73
C LEU A 7 -29.12 36.07 12.11
N ILE A 8 -28.63 35.14 11.30
CA ILE A 8 -27.22 34.74 11.33
C ILE A 8 -26.43 35.89 10.69
N ASN A 9 -25.51 36.47 11.46
CA ASN A 9 -24.72 37.62 11.07
C ASN A 9 -23.68 37.18 10.02
N MET A 10 -23.68 37.78 8.82
CA MET A 10 -22.77 37.40 7.73
C MET A 10 -21.29 37.55 8.10
N GLU A 11 -20.98 38.37 9.10
CA GLU A 11 -19.64 38.63 9.63
C GLU A 11 -19.00 37.39 10.28
N ASP A 12 -19.80 36.45 10.79
CA ASP A 12 -19.28 35.19 11.38
C ASP A 12 -18.84 34.19 10.30
N THR A 13 -19.45 34.24 9.11
CA THR A 13 -19.11 33.39 7.96
C THR A 13 -17.78 33.78 7.31
N GLU A 14 -17.46 35.08 7.23
CA GLU A 14 -16.15 35.54 6.72
C GLU A 14 -15.01 35.20 7.70
N ASN A 15 -15.24 35.33 9.00
CA ASN A 15 -14.28 34.93 10.02
C ASN A 15 -14.06 33.40 10.05
N PHE A 16 -15.10 32.60 9.76
CA PHE A 16 -14.98 31.15 9.61
C PHE A 16 -14.23 30.74 8.32
N ALA A 17 -14.40 31.46 7.22
CA ALA A 17 -13.67 31.24 5.98
C ALA A 17 -12.17 31.58 6.10
N LEU A 18 -11.83 32.66 6.84
CA LEU A 18 -10.44 33.05 7.12
C LEU A 18 -9.72 32.06 8.05
N ALA A 19 -10.45 31.41 8.97
CA ALA A 19 -9.88 30.40 9.87
C ALA A 19 -9.64 29.03 9.22
N THR A 20 -10.31 28.70 8.10
CA THR A 20 -10.26 27.38 7.45
C THR A 20 -9.19 27.25 6.37
N GLY A 21 -8.69 28.37 5.81
CA GLY A 21 -7.61 28.38 4.81
C GLY A 21 -6.29 27.70 5.28
N PRO A 22 -5.79 27.99 6.50
CA PRO A 22 -4.60 27.31 7.04
C PRO A 22 -4.82 25.81 7.29
N TRP A 23 -6.04 25.41 7.66
CA TRP A 23 -6.42 24.02 7.89
C TRP A 23 -6.45 23.19 6.60
N HIS A 24 -6.96 23.75 5.51
CA HIS A 24 -6.93 23.09 4.20
C HIS A 24 -5.51 22.86 3.71
N THR A 25 -4.62 23.84 3.89
CA THR A 25 -3.21 23.75 3.51
C THR A 25 -2.47 22.68 4.33
N CYS A 26 -2.75 22.61 5.65
CA CYS A 26 -2.20 21.59 6.54
C CYS A 26 -2.61 20.16 6.13
N ASN A 27 -3.87 19.95 5.72
CA ASN A 27 -4.37 18.64 5.30
C ASN A 27 -3.76 18.16 3.97
N VAL A 28 -3.51 19.06 3.02
CA VAL A 28 -2.81 18.72 1.75
C VAL A 28 -1.37 18.28 2.03
N HIS A 29 -0.64 19.01 2.88
CA HIS A 29 0.72 18.64 3.27
C HIS A 29 0.78 17.34 4.09
N LEU A 30 -0.23 17.06 4.92
CA LEU A 30 -0.34 15.80 5.65
C LEU A 30 -0.55 14.61 4.69
N PHE A 31 -1.34 14.82 3.62
CA PHE A 31 -1.58 13.84 2.57
C PHE A 31 -0.34 13.57 1.72
N ASP A 32 0.45 14.60 1.40
CA ASP A 32 1.74 14.43 0.72
C ASP A 32 2.75 13.68 1.61
N LEU A 33 2.88 14.07 2.88
CA LEU A 33 3.71 13.37 3.87
C LEU A 33 3.31 11.89 3.99
N MET A 34 2.01 11.61 3.91
CA MET A 34 1.43 10.28 3.93
C MET A 34 1.80 9.47 2.68
N LEU A 35 1.70 10.03 1.46
CA LEU A 35 2.14 9.37 0.23
C LEU A 35 3.65 9.07 0.25
N TYR A 36 4.46 9.98 0.80
CA TYR A 36 5.90 9.76 0.99
C TYR A 36 6.20 8.66 2.01
N ALA A 37 5.45 8.58 3.11
CA ALA A 37 5.61 7.52 4.11
C ALA A 37 5.25 6.13 3.54
N ILE A 38 4.17 6.04 2.75
CA ILE A 38 3.80 4.81 2.04
C ILE A 38 4.93 4.40 1.10
N ARG A 39 5.43 5.34 0.27
CA ARG A 39 6.50 5.07 -0.68
C ARG A 39 7.78 4.62 0.03
N GLY A 40 8.12 5.23 1.17
CA GLY A 40 9.24 4.82 2.02
C GLY A 40 9.09 3.41 2.59
N VAL A 41 7.87 3.02 3.00
CA VAL A 41 7.57 1.65 3.46
C VAL A 41 7.62 0.65 2.30
N THR A 42 7.07 0.99 1.12
CA THR A 42 7.16 0.15 -0.09
C THR A 42 8.61 -0.07 -0.50
N TYR A 43 9.45 0.98 -0.50
CA TYR A 43 10.87 0.85 -0.77
C TYR A 43 11.61 0.03 0.29
N ALA A 44 11.28 0.18 1.58
CA ALA A 44 11.87 -0.65 2.63
C ALA A 44 11.53 -2.14 2.49
N LEU A 45 10.37 -2.46 1.92
CA LEU A 45 9.96 -3.83 1.62
C LEU A 45 10.64 -4.40 0.37
N ASP A 46 10.90 -3.57 -0.66
CA ASP A 46 11.68 -3.99 -1.84
C ASP A 46 13.17 -4.22 -1.54
N PHE A 47 13.73 -3.52 -0.54
CA PHE A 47 15.14 -3.64 -0.14
C PHE A 47 15.49 -4.91 0.66
N GLU A 48 14.52 -5.77 1.01
CA GLU A 48 14.78 -7.05 1.70
C GLU A 48 15.19 -8.18 0.73
N TYR A 49 15.29 -7.90 -0.58
CA TYR A 49 15.89 -8.79 -1.58
C TYR A 49 17.43 -8.61 -1.65
N ASP A 50 18.13 -9.48 -0.94
CA ASP A 50 19.54 -9.89 -1.08
C ASP A 50 20.63 -8.80 -1.28
N LEU A 51 21.13 -8.28 -0.15
CA LEU A 51 22.22 -7.29 -0.05
C LEU A 51 23.64 -7.81 -0.41
N ARG A 52 23.81 -8.96 -1.07
CA ARG A 52 25.14 -9.54 -1.32
C ARG A 52 25.68 -9.47 -2.74
N GLU A 53 24.90 -9.09 -3.76
CA GLU A 53 25.38 -9.13 -5.16
C GLU A 53 25.12 -7.90 -6.05
N ILE A 54 24.65 -6.76 -5.52
CA ILE A 54 24.37 -5.58 -6.38
C ILE A 54 25.57 -4.63 -6.44
N SER A 55 26.14 -4.50 -7.65
CA SER A 55 27.20 -3.57 -8.04
C SER A 55 26.80 -2.09 -7.81
N PRO A 56 27.74 -1.19 -7.43
CA PRO A 56 27.45 0.23 -7.12
C PRO A 56 26.99 1.10 -8.31
N ALA A 57 26.67 0.52 -9.47
CA ALA A 57 26.30 1.24 -10.70
C ALA A 57 24.80 1.51 -10.88
N THR A 58 23.92 1.05 -9.98
CA THR A 58 22.47 1.21 -10.10
C THR A 58 21.87 1.95 -8.90
N TYR A 59 22.10 3.27 -8.85
CA TYR A 59 21.33 4.17 -8.00
C TYR A 59 20.66 5.24 -8.89
N SER A 60 19.34 5.18 -9.07
CA SER A 60 18.56 6.21 -9.79
C SER A 60 18.50 7.52 -8.97
N CYS A 61 18.63 8.67 -9.66
CA CYS A 61 18.45 10.01 -9.11
C CYS A 61 17.13 10.19 -8.33
N ASP A 62 16.11 9.40 -8.64
CA ASP A 62 14.79 9.45 -7.99
C ASP A 62 14.86 9.10 -6.49
N ASN A 63 15.82 8.27 -6.09
CA ASN A 63 15.97 7.78 -4.72
C ASN A 63 16.56 8.84 -3.78
N VAL A 64 17.48 9.67 -4.30
CA VAL A 64 18.10 10.76 -3.52
C VAL A 64 17.13 11.91 -3.36
N MET A 65 16.36 12.21 -4.40
CA MET A 65 15.38 13.29 -4.43
C MET A 65 14.16 13.00 -3.54
N SER A 66 13.72 11.73 -3.49
CA SER A 66 12.67 11.28 -2.57
C SER A 66 13.09 11.35 -1.10
N ALA A 67 14.33 10.98 -0.78
CA ALA A 67 14.88 11.10 0.57
C ALA A 67 15.07 12.56 0.99
N TYR A 68 15.51 13.43 0.08
CA TYR A 68 15.61 14.87 0.31
C TYR A 68 14.24 15.47 0.61
N ASN A 69 13.23 15.24 -0.25
CA ASN A 69 11.87 15.77 -0.07
C ASN A 69 11.25 15.29 1.25
N PHE A 70 11.49 14.04 1.65
CA PHE A 70 11.04 13.51 2.93
C PHE A 70 11.69 14.23 4.12
N VAL A 71 13.01 14.43 4.11
CA VAL A 71 13.73 15.06 5.21
C VAL A 71 13.41 16.55 5.31
N THR A 72 13.33 17.27 4.19
CA THR A 72 13.00 18.70 4.18
C THR A 72 11.55 18.97 4.57
N SER A 73 10.59 18.17 4.09
CA SER A 73 9.18 18.26 4.50
C SER A 73 9.02 17.95 6.00
N SER A 74 9.76 16.96 6.51
CA SER A 74 9.74 16.61 7.94
C SER A 74 10.32 17.73 8.83
N VAL A 75 11.39 18.40 8.39
CA VAL A 75 12.01 19.52 9.12
C VAL A 75 11.12 20.77 9.10
N ALA A 76 10.50 21.08 7.96
CA ALA A 76 9.59 22.23 7.83
C ALA A 76 8.32 22.08 8.71
N VAL A 77 7.74 20.87 8.76
CA VAL A 77 6.61 20.55 9.64
C VAL A 77 6.99 20.68 11.12
N LEU A 78 8.22 20.33 11.49
CA LEU A 78 8.71 20.44 12.87
C LEU A 78 9.00 21.88 13.31
N GLN A 79 9.27 22.80 12.38
CA GLN A 79 9.66 24.18 12.71
C GLN A 79 8.49 25.19 12.80
N ARG A 80 7.23 24.79 12.59
CA ARG A 80 6.02 25.64 12.70
C ARG A 80 6.02 26.92 11.83
N ASP A 81 6.86 27.00 10.79
CA ASP A 81 6.88 28.14 9.87
C ASP A 81 6.06 27.83 8.61
N MET A 82 4.76 28.08 8.66
CA MET A 82 3.78 27.68 7.62
C MET A 82 3.63 28.69 6.46
N THR A 83 4.53 29.65 6.29
CA THR A 83 4.39 30.71 5.26
C THR A 83 5.18 30.49 3.97
N VAL A 84 5.93 29.38 3.83
CA VAL A 84 6.71 29.15 2.61
C VAL A 84 5.84 28.48 1.55
N ARG A 85 5.32 29.26 0.60
CA ARG A 85 4.70 28.77 -0.64
C ARG A 85 5.81 28.28 -1.57
N TRP A 86 5.97 26.97 -1.69
CA TRP A 86 6.79 26.36 -2.74
C TRP A 86 5.91 26.02 -3.94
N PRO A 87 6.20 26.51 -5.14
CA PRO A 87 5.63 25.94 -6.34
C PRO A 87 6.40 24.65 -6.63
N ILE A 88 5.73 23.50 -6.49
CA ILE A 88 6.21 22.26 -7.11
C ILE A 88 5.16 21.86 -8.15
N PRO A 89 5.59 21.74 -9.41
CA PRO A 89 5.39 20.47 -10.09
C PRO A 89 6.71 19.98 -10.69
N HIS A 90 6.94 18.67 -10.52
CA HIS A 90 7.76 17.80 -11.38
C HIS A 90 8.88 18.47 -12.19
N LEU A 91 9.96 18.87 -11.53
CA LEU A 91 11.17 19.34 -12.20
C LEU A 91 12.38 18.65 -11.58
N ARG A 92 13.20 18.03 -12.45
CA ARG A 92 14.60 17.69 -12.17
C ARG A 92 15.30 18.98 -11.72
N GLY A 93 15.36 19.21 -10.41
CA GLY A 93 16.00 20.40 -9.84
C GLY A 93 17.46 20.47 -10.28
N CYS A 94 17.95 21.68 -10.56
CA CYS A 94 19.37 21.86 -10.82
C CYS A 94 20.15 21.45 -9.56
N PRO A 95 21.17 20.58 -9.66
CA PRO A 95 21.98 20.21 -8.50
C PRO A 95 22.60 21.44 -7.79
N LEU A 96 22.82 22.55 -8.51
CA LEU A 96 23.28 23.82 -7.95
C LEU A 96 22.22 24.51 -7.09
N ASP A 97 20.97 24.54 -7.53
CA ASP A 97 19.88 25.11 -6.74
C ASP A 97 19.64 24.26 -5.48
N LEU A 98 19.74 22.93 -5.63
CA LEU A 98 19.68 22.00 -4.51
C LEU A 98 20.84 22.23 -3.53
N LEU A 99 22.06 22.45 -4.05
CA LEU A 99 23.23 22.77 -3.24
C LEU A 99 23.04 24.10 -2.49
N ALA A 100 22.61 25.15 -3.19
CA ALA A 100 22.39 26.47 -2.62
C ALA A 100 21.30 26.44 -1.53
N VAL A 101 20.15 25.82 -1.80
CA VAL A 101 19.06 25.65 -0.83
C VAL A 101 19.54 24.82 0.37
N SER A 102 20.30 23.76 0.13
CA SER A 102 20.81 22.90 1.20
C SER A 102 21.83 23.61 2.10
N GLN A 103 22.66 24.48 1.54
CA GLN A 103 23.66 25.27 2.26
C GLN A 103 23.02 26.43 3.03
N ASP A 104 22.03 27.11 2.47
CA ASP A 104 21.44 28.28 3.14
C ASP A 104 20.33 27.90 4.14
N ALA A 105 19.38 27.06 3.72
CA ALA A 105 18.21 26.76 4.52
C ALA A 105 18.43 25.63 5.53
N LEU A 106 19.20 24.60 5.14
CA LEU A 106 19.27 23.35 5.90
C LEU A 106 20.57 23.17 6.70
N ALA A 107 21.61 23.96 6.42
CA ALA A 107 22.89 23.84 7.12
C ALA A 107 22.79 24.06 8.63
N ARG A 108 21.79 24.81 9.10
CA ARG A 108 21.55 25.05 10.54
C ARG A 108 20.91 23.86 11.25
N THR A 109 20.23 22.99 10.50
CA THR A 109 19.46 21.86 11.04
C THR A 109 20.18 20.52 10.95
N PHE A 110 21.11 20.35 10.01
CA PHE A 110 21.86 19.11 9.88
C PHE A 110 23.09 19.07 10.79
N ASN A 111 23.43 17.86 11.29
CA ASN A 111 24.75 17.61 11.83
C ASN A 111 25.81 17.91 10.72
N PRO A 112 26.92 18.60 11.04
CA PRO A 112 27.99 18.90 10.10
C PRO A 112 28.45 17.72 9.22
N GLU A 113 28.44 16.49 9.75
CA GLU A 113 28.84 15.28 9.01
C GLU A 113 27.80 14.86 7.94
N ALA A 114 26.51 15.00 8.26
CA ALA A 114 25.43 14.74 7.32
C ALA A 114 25.41 15.79 6.19
N LEU A 115 25.62 17.07 6.55
CA LEU A 115 25.74 18.16 5.59
C LEU A 115 26.95 17.95 4.66
N ARG A 116 28.11 17.53 5.19
CA ARG A 116 29.28 17.19 4.38
C ARG A 116 29.00 16.06 3.40
N THR A 117 28.39 14.97 3.87
CA THR A 117 28.06 13.80 3.02
C THR A 117 27.07 14.17 1.93
N MET A 118 26.07 15.00 2.25
CA MET A 118 25.10 15.52 1.28
C MET A 118 25.78 16.42 0.25
N ASN A 119 26.61 17.38 0.66
CA ASN A 119 27.36 18.26 -0.24
C ASN A 119 28.31 17.49 -1.15
N GLU A 120 29.01 16.48 -0.63
CA GLU A 120 29.87 15.60 -1.44
C GLU A 120 29.07 14.85 -2.50
N ARG A 121 27.86 14.39 -2.17
CA ARG A 121 26.99 13.68 -3.11
C ARG A 121 26.42 14.61 -4.17
N ILE A 122 25.90 15.78 -3.77
CA ILE A 122 25.41 16.81 -4.70
C ILE A 122 26.55 17.28 -5.61
N GLY A 123 27.75 17.47 -5.07
CA GLY A 123 28.94 17.84 -5.84
C GLY A 123 29.31 16.79 -6.89
N LYS A 124 29.23 15.50 -6.56
CA LYS A 124 29.46 14.41 -7.54
C LYS A 124 28.41 14.40 -8.65
N GLU A 125 27.13 14.57 -8.31
CA GLU A 125 26.05 14.66 -9.30
C GLU A 125 26.20 15.90 -10.18
N LEU A 126 26.61 17.04 -9.62
CA LEU A 126 26.90 18.25 -10.38
C LEU A 126 28.04 18.03 -11.37
N ILE A 127 29.16 17.44 -10.93
CA ILE A 127 30.29 17.12 -11.81
C ILE A 127 29.87 16.12 -12.90
N ALA A 128 29.01 15.16 -12.59
CA ALA A 128 28.48 14.22 -13.58
C ALA A 128 27.60 14.93 -14.60
N ALA A 129 26.71 15.83 -14.15
CA ALA A 129 25.85 16.65 -15.01
C ALA A 129 26.68 17.60 -15.89
N GLU A 130 27.71 18.25 -15.35
CA GLU A 130 28.64 19.09 -16.13
C GLU A 130 29.42 18.29 -17.16
N LYS A 131 29.88 17.08 -16.80
CA LYS A 131 30.54 16.18 -17.75
C LYS A 131 29.60 15.74 -18.87
N MET A 132 28.34 15.45 -18.56
CA MET A 132 27.32 15.13 -19.57
C MET A 132 27.02 16.35 -20.45
N ALA A 133 26.90 17.54 -19.87
CA ALA A 133 26.67 18.79 -20.61
C ALA A 133 27.87 19.20 -21.49
N ALA A 134 29.09 18.75 -21.16
CA ALA A 134 30.29 18.97 -21.96
C ALA A 134 30.39 18.02 -23.16
N VAL A 135 29.53 16.99 -23.26
CA VAL A 135 29.50 16.11 -24.43
C VAL A 135 28.88 16.87 -25.59
N VAL A 136 29.69 17.05 -26.64
CA VAL A 136 29.22 17.63 -27.90
C VAL A 136 28.59 16.52 -28.73
N HIS A 137 27.30 16.65 -29.00
CA HIS A 137 26.56 15.76 -29.88
C HIS A 137 26.68 16.27 -31.32
N ARG A 138 27.40 15.53 -32.15
CA ARG A 138 27.53 15.82 -33.59
C ARG A 138 26.61 14.95 -34.40
N ARG A 139 25.93 15.53 -35.39
CA ARG A 139 25.08 14.76 -36.29
C ARG A 139 25.91 13.82 -37.16
N THR A 140 25.38 12.62 -37.39
CA THR A 140 25.83 11.75 -38.48
C THR A 140 25.30 12.30 -39.82
N GLU A 141 25.88 11.87 -40.95
CA GLU A 141 25.66 12.43 -42.32
C GLU A 141 24.21 12.41 -42.87
N MET A 142 23.21 12.06 -42.05
CA MET A 142 21.81 12.05 -42.49
C MET A 142 21.22 13.46 -42.56
N GLU A 143 20.44 13.73 -43.62
CA GLU A 143 19.71 14.98 -43.78
C GLU A 143 18.71 15.17 -42.63
N PRO A 144 18.86 16.25 -41.85
CA PRO A 144 18.10 16.42 -40.63
C PRO A 144 16.70 16.97 -40.93
N ARG A 145 15.69 16.10 -40.97
CA ARG A 145 14.28 16.53 -41.01
C ARG A 145 13.84 17.27 -39.73
N VAL A 146 14.56 17.05 -38.64
CA VAL A 146 14.15 17.43 -37.28
C VAL A 146 15.38 17.83 -36.46
N PHE A 147 15.29 18.89 -35.65
CA PHE A 147 16.40 19.42 -34.83
C PHE A 147 15.99 19.93 -33.45
N VAL A 148 16.95 20.01 -32.52
CA VAL A 148 16.75 20.55 -31.17
C VAL A 148 16.25 21.99 -31.25
N GLY A 149 15.26 22.37 -30.45
CA GLY A 149 14.58 23.66 -30.49
C GLY A 149 13.54 23.81 -31.60
N MET A 150 13.26 22.76 -32.38
CA MET A 150 12.07 22.71 -33.23
C MET A 150 10.83 22.46 -32.36
N ALA A 151 9.81 23.29 -32.53
CA ALA A 151 8.48 23.00 -32.00
C ALA A 151 7.79 22.00 -32.94
N VAL A 152 7.23 20.95 -32.36
CA VAL A 152 6.60 19.86 -33.11
C VAL A 152 5.21 19.57 -32.57
N ARG A 153 4.34 19.10 -33.44
CA ARG A 153 3.08 18.46 -33.09
C ARG A 153 3.24 16.97 -33.25
N VAL A 154 2.90 16.24 -32.20
CA VAL A 154 2.85 14.79 -32.18
C VAL A 154 1.40 14.41 -31.90
N LYS A 155 0.71 13.89 -32.90
CA LYS A 155 -0.76 13.72 -32.86
C LYS A 155 -1.44 15.04 -32.51
N ARG A 156 -2.14 15.13 -31.38
CA ARG A 156 -2.85 16.34 -30.92
C ARG A 156 -2.08 17.12 -29.84
N VAL A 157 -0.85 16.71 -29.51
CA VAL A 157 -0.07 17.31 -28.41
C VAL A 157 1.12 18.07 -28.95
N THR A 158 1.35 19.26 -28.41
CA THR A 158 2.46 20.11 -28.79
C THR A 158 3.69 19.83 -27.93
N GLY A 159 4.84 19.67 -28.57
CA GLY A 159 6.11 19.39 -27.94
C GLY A 159 7.26 20.19 -28.53
N ILE A 160 8.40 20.14 -27.88
CA ILE A 160 9.64 20.79 -28.26
C ILE A 160 10.75 19.77 -28.16
N ILE A 161 11.54 19.67 -29.22
CA ILE A 161 12.64 18.72 -29.25
C ILE A 161 13.80 19.30 -28.45
N CYS A 162 14.20 18.62 -27.38
CA CYS A 162 15.23 19.12 -26.46
C CYS A 162 16.54 18.33 -26.54
N SER A 163 16.53 17.14 -27.14
CA SER A 163 17.72 16.29 -27.29
C SER A 163 17.49 15.21 -28.34
N TRP A 164 18.56 14.60 -28.85
CA TRP A 164 18.47 13.34 -29.61
C TRP A 164 19.66 12.44 -29.28
N PHE A 165 19.49 11.11 -29.45
CA PHE A 165 20.52 10.11 -29.15
C PHE A 165 20.67 9.13 -30.34
N PHE A 166 21.89 8.95 -30.83
CA PHE A 166 22.22 7.90 -31.81
C PHE A 166 22.73 6.59 -31.16
N ASP A 167 23.32 6.66 -29.97
CA ASP A 167 24.18 5.59 -29.43
C ASP A 167 23.60 4.87 -28.19
N MET A 168 22.31 5.08 -27.87
CA MET A 168 21.63 4.29 -26.83
C MET A 168 21.19 2.90 -27.31
N GLU A 169 21.55 2.53 -28.53
CA GLU A 169 21.19 1.25 -29.15
C GLU A 169 21.66 0.08 -28.28
N ASP A 170 22.86 0.11 -27.71
CA ASP A 170 23.38 -0.99 -26.88
C ASP A 170 22.65 -1.15 -25.54
N GLN A 171 22.10 -0.08 -24.96
CA GLN A 171 21.34 -0.16 -23.71
C GLN A 171 19.87 -0.53 -23.95
N LEU A 172 19.31 -0.17 -25.11
CA LEU A 172 17.91 -0.42 -25.46
C LEU A 172 17.69 -1.69 -26.29
N ARG A 173 18.74 -2.30 -26.86
CA ARG A 173 18.70 -3.59 -27.58
C ARG A 173 18.12 -4.75 -26.75
N GLY A 174 18.11 -4.64 -25.42
CA GLY A 174 17.46 -5.64 -24.55
C GLY A 174 15.94 -5.51 -24.48
N LEU A 175 15.37 -4.36 -24.87
CA LEU A 175 13.95 -4.04 -24.71
C LEU A 175 13.18 -4.00 -26.03
N TYR A 176 13.87 -3.80 -27.16
CA TYR A 176 13.24 -3.62 -28.47
C TYR A 176 13.95 -4.43 -29.57
N SER A 177 13.20 -4.86 -30.58
CA SER A 177 13.72 -5.63 -31.71
C SER A 177 14.72 -4.78 -32.52
N PRO A 178 15.88 -5.32 -32.92
CA PRO A 178 16.94 -4.57 -33.62
C PRO A 178 16.49 -3.89 -34.91
N ASP A 179 15.42 -4.37 -35.56
CA ASP A 179 14.90 -3.80 -36.80
C ASP A 179 14.10 -2.48 -36.60
N SER A 180 13.89 -2.03 -35.36
CA SER A 180 13.05 -0.86 -35.04
C SER A 180 13.79 0.48 -34.98
N PHE A 181 15.13 0.49 -35.07
CA PHE A 181 15.96 1.67 -34.81
C PHE A 181 16.53 2.35 -36.07
N THR A 182 15.78 2.36 -37.17
CA THR A 182 16.19 3.10 -38.38
C THR A 182 16.18 4.62 -38.19
N TYR A 183 15.57 5.12 -37.10
CA TYR A 183 15.41 6.54 -36.82
C TYR A 183 16.06 6.93 -35.49
N PRO A 184 16.67 8.13 -35.40
CA PRO A 184 17.18 8.67 -34.14
C PRO A 184 16.07 8.77 -33.08
N LEU A 185 16.45 8.55 -31.83
CA LEU A 185 15.56 8.72 -30.68
C LEU A 185 15.57 10.19 -30.25
N PHE A 186 14.43 10.88 -30.36
CA PHE A 186 14.26 12.27 -29.97
C PHE A 186 13.68 12.38 -28.56
N GLY A 187 14.26 13.25 -27.74
CA GLY A 187 13.65 13.71 -26.51
C GLY A 187 12.70 14.87 -26.82
N VAL A 188 11.41 14.67 -26.61
CA VAL A 188 10.35 15.66 -26.82
C VAL A 188 9.80 16.09 -25.46
N LEU A 189 9.98 17.35 -25.11
CA LEU A 189 9.34 17.98 -23.97
C LEU A 189 7.94 18.45 -24.41
N PHE A 190 6.88 17.99 -23.76
CA PHE A 190 5.51 18.42 -24.07
C PHE A 190 5.07 19.62 -23.24
N SER A 191 4.04 20.32 -23.69
CA SER A 191 3.47 21.48 -22.99
C SER A 191 2.94 21.15 -21.59
N THR A 192 2.75 19.87 -21.27
CA THR A 192 2.40 19.36 -19.93
C THR A 192 3.59 19.36 -18.95
N GLY A 193 4.82 19.59 -19.44
CA GLY A 193 6.05 19.49 -18.66
C GLY A 193 6.71 18.10 -18.69
N GLU A 194 6.09 17.13 -19.37
CA GLU A 194 6.59 15.76 -19.46
C GLU A 194 7.61 15.60 -20.60
N LEU A 195 8.68 14.85 -20.35
CA LEU A 195 9.72 14.52 -21.34
C LEU A 195 9.56 13.06 -21.78
N TYR A 196 9.34 12.84 -23.07
CA TYR A 196 9.28 11.50 -23.66
C TYR A 196 10.40 11.30 -24.67
N TYR A 197 10.83 10.06 -24.82
CA TYR A 197 11.76 9.64 -25.87
C TYR A 197 10.99 8.93 -26.97
N MET A 198 11.14 9.38 -28.21
CA MET A 198 10.32 8.96 -29.34
C MET A 198 11.22 8.58 -30.52
N SER A 199 10.96 7.43 -31.13
CA SER A 199 11.61 7.00 -32.38
C SER A 199 10.53 6.63 -33.39
N GLY A 200 10.76 6.97 -34.67
CA GLY A 200 9.91 6.56 -35.79
C GLY A 200 8.47 7.11 -35.80
N MET A 201 8.09 7.98 -34.86
CA MET A 201 6.78 8.65 -34.87
C MET A 201 6.82 9.84 -35.84
N PRO A 202 5.76 10.05 -36.64
CA PRO A 202 5.64 11.26 -37.45
C PRO A 202 5.58 12.46 -36.51
N VAL A 203 6.52 13.39 -36.70
CA VAL A 203 6.56 14.67 -35.99
C VAL A 203 6.35 15.77 -37.01
N HIS A 204 5.34 16.61 -36.79
CA HIS A 204 5.00 17.69 -37.71
C HIS A 204 5.59 18.99 -37.17
N PRO A 205 6.49 19.68 -37.89
CA PRO A 205 7.03 20.95 -37.44
C PRO A 205 5.91 21.99 -37.35
N ILE A 206 5.87 22.74 -36.25
CA ILE A 206 4.94 23.85 -36.05
C ILE A 206 5.70 25.13 -35.77
N VAL A 207 5.09 26.27 -36.09
CA VAL A 207 5.67 27.58 -35.79
C VAL A 207 5.61 27.82 -34.27
N PRO A 208 6.73 28.13 -33.60
CA PRO A 208 6.78 28.38 -32.16
C PRO A 208 6.17 29.74 -31.80
N THR A 209 4.85 29.90 -31.97
CA THR A 209 4.15 31.12 -31.59
C THR A 209 4.19 31.34 -30.08
N ARG A 210 3.86 32.55 -29.64
CA ARG A 210 3.82 32.88 -28.21
C ARG A 210 2.85 31.98 -27.44
N GLU A 211 1.76 31.56 -28.06
CA GLU A 211 0.74 30.67 -27.48
C GLU A 211 1.27 29.25 -27.33
N VAL A 212 2.05 28.78 -28.30
CA VAL A 212 2.72 27.46 -28.25
C VAL A 212 3.79 27.43 -27.17
N VAL A 213 4.61 28.48 -27.08
CA VAL A 213 5.82 28.49 -26.23
C VAL A 213 5.52 28.88 -24.78
N ARG A 214 4.48 29.68 -24.52
CA ARG A 214 4.13 30.15 -23.17
C ARG A 214 3.91 29.02 -22.14
N PRO A 215 3.14 27.96 -22.43
CA PRO A 215 2.95 26.85 -21.50
C PRO A 215 4.26 26.19 -21.06
N PHE A 216 5.29 26.18 -21.91
CA PHE A 216 6.60 25.63 -21.56
C PHE A 216 7.35 26.51 -20.58
N PHE A 217 7.31 27.83 -20.73
CA PHE A 217 7.91 28.75 -19.77
C PHE A 217 7.17 28.76 -18.42
N GLU A 218 5.85 28.64 -18.45
CA GLU A 218 5.02 28.63 -17.23
C GLU A 218 5.08 27.27 -16.52
N GLY A 219 5.10 26.17 -17.28
CA GLY A 219 5.07 24.80 -16.75
C GLY A 219 6.44 24.18 -16.49
N CYS A 220 7.52 24.68 -17.11
CA CYS A 220 8.85 24.09 -17.03
C CYS A 220 9.91 25.14 -16.68
N THR A 221 10.30 25.24 -15.40
CA THR A 221 11.22 26.30 -14.93
C THR A 221 12.62 26.22 -15.56
N ILE A 222 13.05 25.03 -15.99
CA ILE A 222 14.34 24.83 -16.66
C ILE A 222 14.30 25.20 -18.14
N PHE A 223 13.12 25.42 -18.72
CA PHE A 223 12.97 25.70 -20.16
C PHE A 223 13.72 26.97 -20.58
N SER A 224 13.66 28.02 -19.76
CA SER A 224 14.35 29.31 -19.98
C SER A 224 15.87 29.20 -19.94
N ARG A 225 16.42 28.15 -19.34
CA ARG A 225 17.86 27.87 -19.32
C ARG A 225 18.36 27.39 -20.67
N TYR A 226 17.54 26.63 -21.38
CA TYR A 226 17.91 26.00 -22.65
C TYR A 226 17.61 26.89 -23.86
N PHE A 227 16.57 27.73 -23.77
CA PHE A 227 16.14 28.57 -24.88
C PHE A 227 15.95 30.03 -24.45
N THR A 228 16.55 30.96 -25.19
CA THR A 228 16.58 32.39 -24.86
C THR A 228 15.61 33.23 -25.67
N GLY A 229 14.97 32.66 -26.69
CA GLY A 229 14.06 33.39 -27.56
C GLY A 229 13.48 32.52 -28.67
N VAL A 230 12.84 33.18 -29.63
CA VAL A 230 12.21 32.55 -30.80
C VAL A 230 12.67 33.28 -32.05
N ASP A 231 13.02 32.53 -33.08
CA ASP A 231 13.44 33.00 -34.39
C ASP A 231 12.42 32.49 -35.43
N ILE A 232 11.65 33.41 -36.01
CA ILE A 232 10.56 33.13 -36.94
C ILE A 232 10.89 33.83 -38.26
N ASN A 233 10.71 33.13 -39.37
CA ASN A 233 10.97 33.69 -40.69
C ASN A 233 10.03 34.86 -41.01
N SER A 234 10.38 35.69 -42.00
CA SER A 234 9.57 36.84 -42.39
C SER A 234 8.17 36.49 -42.86
N ALA A 235 7.98 35.28 -43.39
CA ALA A 235 6.67 34.77 -43.82
C ALA A 235 5.79 34.27 -42.66
N GLY A 236 6.36 34.06 -41.46
CA GLY A 236 5.66 33.49 -40.32
C GLY A 236 5.31 32.00 -40.46
N THR A 237 5.84 31.30 -41.47
CA THR A 237 5.56 29.89 -41.79
C THR A 237 6.54 28.92 -41.13
N LYS A 238 7.72 29.39 -40.72
CA LYS A 238 8.75 28.59 -40.06
C LYS A 238 9.29 29.33 -38.86
N GLY A 239 9.64 28.57 -37.83
CA GLY A 239 10.40 29.12 -36.73
C GLY A 239 11.12 28.06 -35.91
N ARG A 240 11.99 28.53 -35.03
CA ARG A 240 12.72 27.72 -34.06
C ARG A 240 12.89 28.48 -32.75
N LEU A 241 13.30 27.77 -31.72
CA LEU A 241 13.78 28.37 -30.48
C LEU A 241 15.27 28.72 -30.58
N ILE A 242 15.65 29.88 -30.05
CA ILE A 242 17.03 30.34 -30.01
C ILE A 242 17.73 29.64 -28.85
N PHE A 243 18.83 28.95 -29.13
CA PHE A 243 19.60 28.23 -28.12
C PHE A 243 20.28 29.17 -27.14
N SER A 244 20.28 28.77 -25.86
CA SER A 244 21.23 29.28 -24.90
C SER A 244 22.66 28.83 -25.24
N GLN A 245 23.65 29.47 -24.61
CA GLN A 245 25.06 29.13 -24.85
C GLN A 245 25.38 27.66 -24.52
N GLU A 246 24.70 27.08 -23.52
CA GLU A 246 24.88 25.69 -23.13
C GLU A 246 24.39 24.74 -24.23
N VAL A 247 23.16 24.93 -24.72
CA VAL A 247 22.57 24.09 -25.79
C VAL A 247 23.35 24.26 -27.10
N ARG A 248 23.78 25.47 -27.43
CA ARG A 248 24.63 25.72 -28.60
C ARG A 248 25.96 24.97 -28.52
N THR A 249 26.53 24.84 -27.32
CA THR A 249 27.78 24.09 -27.13
C THR A 249 27.55 22.59 -27.26
N ALA A 250 26.43 22.08 -26.74
CA ALA A 250 26.08 20.67 -26.80
C ALA A 250 25.63 20.20 -28.20
N PHE A 251 24.89 21.05 -28.93
CA PHE A 251 24.31 20.74 -30.24
C PHE A 251 24.63 21.83 -31.29
N PRO A 252 25.91 22.06 -31.63
CA PRO A 252 26.30 23.13 -32.55
C PRO A 252 25.75 22.93 -33.96
N ASP A 253 25.66 21.68 -34.42
CA ASP A 253 25.15 21.33 -35.75
C ASP A 253 23.65 21.64 -35.86
N ASP A 254 22.86 21.37 -34.80
CA ASP A 254 21.43 21.66 -34.76
C ASP A 254 21.14 23.16 -34.77
N ASP A 255 21.99 23.99 -34.16
CA ASP A 255 21.84 25.46 -34.24
C ASP A 255 22.02 25.95 -35.68
N ALA A 256 23.02 25.40 -36.39
CA ALA A 256 23.25 25.72 -37.80
C ALA A 256 22.10 25.24 -38.70
N VAL A 257 21.64 24.00 -38.50
CA VAL A 257 20.49 23.41 -39.23
C VAL A 257 19.23 24.22 -38.97
N GLY A 258 18.94 24.58 -37.73
CA GLY A 258 17.79 25.39 -37.39
C GLY A 258 17.84 26.77 -38.03
N ALA A 259 19.02 27.42 -38.02
CA ALA A 259 19.20 28.71 -38.69
C ALA A 259 18.97 28.60 -40.20
N ALA A 260 19.46 27.53 -40.84
CA ALA A 260 19.21 27.28 -42.25
C ALA A 260 17.74 26.98 -42.54
N TRP A 261 17.06 26.21 -41.68
CA TRP A 261 15.63 25.90 -41.79
C TRP A 261 14.75 27.14 -41.77
N VAL A 262 15.00 28.08 -40.85
CA VAL A 262 14.23 29.33 -40.78
C VAL A 262 14.47 30.21 -42.00
N ASN A 263 15.67 30.19 -42.57
CA ASN A 263 16.04 31.00 -43.73
C ASN A 263 15.72 30.34 -45.09
N SER A 264 15.33 29.07 -45.13
CA SER A 264 15.02 28.41 -46.41
C SER A 264 13.68 28.87 -46.95
N GLU A 265 13.67 29.26 -48.23
CA GLU A 265 12.48 29.69 -48.97
C GLU A 265 11.58 28.50 -49.35
N ASP A 266 12.09 27.27 -49.27
CA ASP A 266 11.32 26.06 -49.61
C ASP A 266 10.14 25.90 -48.65
N ASP A 267 8.91 26.06 -49.13
CA ASP A 267 7.75 25.72 -48.32
C ASP A 267 7.83 24.26 -47.85
N PRO A 268 7.34 23.93 -46.64
CA PRO A 268 7.28 22.54 -46.22
C PRO A 268 6.56 21.73 -47.30
N PRO A 269 7.08 20.55 -47.69
CA PRO A 269 6.55 19.79 -48.81
C PRO A 269 5.05 19.59 -48.65
N GLU A 270 4.28 20.00 -49.67
CA GLU A 270 2.81 19.99 -49.72
C GLU A 270 2.22 18.62 -49.34
N GLU A 271 2.96 17.54 -49.63
CA GLU A 271 2.65 16.16 -49.25
C GLU A 271 2.36 15.96 -47.75
N VAL A 272 2.99 16.74 -46.85
CA VAL A 272 2.77 16.58 -45.40
C VAL A 272 1.43 17.17 -44.95
N GLN A 273 0.90 18.17 -45.68
CA GLN A 273 -0.41 18.76 -45.37
C GLN A 273 -1.54 17.84 -45.82
N GLU A 274 -1.40 17.20 -46.99
CA GLU A 274 -2.39 16.24 -47.49
C GLU A 274 -2.47 14.97 -46.62
N GLU A 275 -1.35 14.49 -46.07
CA GLU A 275 -1.36 13.36 -45.12
C GLU A 275 -2.01 13.73 -43.78
N GLU A 276 -1.81 14.95 -43.25
CA GLU A 276 -2.47 15.40 -42.01
C GLU A 276 -3.99 15.51 -42.20
N GLU A 277 -4.44 16.05 -43.33
CA GLU A 277 -5.87 16.17 -43.65
C GLU A 277 -6.52 14.78 -43.84
N GLN A 278 -5.83 13.84 -44.52
CA GLN A 278 -6.32 12.47 -44.70
C GLN A 278 -6.28 11.64 -43.41
N GLU A 279 -5.32 11.86 -42.50
CA GLU A 279 -5.25 11.16 -41.22
C GLU A 279 -6.24 11.74 -40.19
N GLU A 280 -6.51 13.04 -40.22
CA GLU A 280 -7.59 13.68 -39.46
C GLU A 280 -8.98 13.19 -39.93
N GLU A 281 -9.17 13.01 -41.24
CA GLU A 281 -10.38 12.41 -41.83
C GLU A 281 -10.50 10.90 -41.50
N ARG A 282 -9.42 10.12 -41.53
CA ARG A 282 -9.44 8.70 -41.11
C ARG A 282 -9.67 8.50 -39.61
N THR A 283 -9.16 9.40 -38.76
CA THR A 283 -9.33 9.29 -37.30
C THR A 283 -10.68 9.81 -36.83
N THR A 284 -11.40 10.59 -37.63
CA THR A 284 -12.81 10.96 -37.37
C THR A 284 -13.80 9.90 -37.83
N GLU A 285 -13.43 9.04 -38.79
CA GLU A 285 -14.29 7.94 -39.28
C GLU A 285 -14.02 6.58 -38.58
N ALA A 286 -12.87 6.41 -37.92
CA ALA A 286 -12.52 5.21 -37.16
C ALA A 286 -13.02 5.27 -35.71
N ASP A 287 -14.33 5.37 -35.54
CA ASP A 287 -15.02 5.03 -34.29
C ASP A 287 -15.12 3.49 -34.22
N TRP A 288 -14.07 2.85 -33.72
CA TRP A 288 -14.04 1.39 -33.55
C TRP A 288 -13.96 0.96 -32.08
N LEU A 289 -15.00 0.23 -31.70
CA LEU A 289 -14.94 -1.09 -31.05
C LEU A 289 -14.60 -1.18 -29.57
N SER A 290 -15.63 -0.88 -28.77
CA SER A 290 -16.16 -1.89 -27.87
C SER A 290 -16.59 -3.16 -28.64
N VAL A 291 -15.90 -4.28 -28.39
CA VAL A 291 -16.26 -5.63 -28.87
C VAL A 291 -17.45 -6.18 -28.04
N PRO A 292 -18.40 -6.93 -28.65
CA PRO A 292 -19.76 -7.12 -28.14
C PRO A 292 -19.96 -8.45 -27.39
N CYS A 293 -20.88 -8.47 -26.43
CA CYS A 293 -21.60 -9.69 -26.04
C CYS A 293 -23.04 -9.39 -25.55
N LEU A 294 -24.00 -9.96 -26.29
CA LEU A 294 -25.36 -10.37 -25.93
C LEU A 294 -26.49 -9.32 -25.73
N HIS A 295 -27.18 -9.05 -26.84
CA HIS A 295 -28.65 -8.85 -26.97
C HIS A 295 -29.40 -9.98 -26.23
N ASP A 296 -30.51 -9.83 -25.49
CA ASP A 296 -31.82 -9.20 -25.75
C ASP A 296 -32.89 -10.26 -25.44
N TRP A 297 -33.76 -9.99 -24.47
CA TRP A 297 -35.00 -10.73 -24.25
C TRP A 297 -36.10 -9.77 -23.80
N ARG A 298 -36.82 -9.23 -24.80
CA ARG A 298 -38.29 -9.13 -24.90
C ARG A 298 -39.10 -9.52 -23.64
N SER A 299 -39.98 -8.63 -23.17
CA SER A 299 -41.44 -8.71 -23.46
C SER A 299 -42.27 -7.77 -22.59
N ASP A 300 -43.23 -7.14 -23.28
CA ASP A 300 -44.35 -6.36 -22.81
C ASP A 300 -45.14 -7.01 -21.65
N ALA A 301 -45.49 -6.20 -20.65
CA ALA A 301 -46.66 -6.46 -19.82
C ALA A 301 -47.35 -5.16 -19.44
N LYS A 302 -48.63 -5.10 -19.85
CA LYS A 302 -49.60 -4.03 -19.68
C LYS A 302 -50.03 -3.85 -18.21
N ASP A 303 -50.49 -2.63 -17.94
CA ASP A 303 -51.31 -2.14 -16.82
C ASP A 303 -52.07 -3.19 -15.99
N PRO A 304 -52.22 -2.93 -14.68
CA PRO A 304 -53.50 -2.33 -14.28
C PRO A 304 -53.39 -1.21 -13.23
N SER A 305 -54.01 -0.09 -13.58
CA SER A 305 -54.59 0.88 -12.65
C SER A 305 -55.67 0.24 -11.76
N PHE A 306 -55.67 0.51 -10.44
CA PHE A 306 -56.78 1.16 -9.71
C PHE A 306 -56.59 1.15 -8.17
N LEU A 307 -56.92 2.30 -7.56
CA LEU A 307 -57.27 2.58 -6.15
C LEU A 307 -56.16 2.73 -5.09
N SER A 308 -55.84 3.99 -4.75
CA SER A 308 -56.40 4.61 -3.53
C SER A 308 -56.15 6.13 -3.47
N ILE A 309 -57.12 6.80 -2.85
CA ILE A 309 -57.38 8.24 -2.81
C ILE A 309 -56.77 8.84 -1.53
N LEU A 310 -55.92 9.87 -1.70
CA LEU A 310 -55.65 11.11 -0.91
C LEU A 310 -55.91 11.18 0.63
N PRO A 311 -55.16 12.00 1.43
CA PRO A 311 -54.82 13.38 1.05
C PRO A 311 -53.49 14.02 1.53
N PHE A 312 -53.14 15.10 0.82
CA PHE A 312 -52.29 16.23 1.26
C PHE A 312 -50.81 15.93 1.54
N SER A 313 -50.05 15.72 0.45
CA SER A 313 -48.60 15.95 0.45
C SER A 313 -48.34 17.44 0.21
N MET A 314 -47.69 18.12 1.15
CA MET A 314 -46.99 19.37 0.83
C MET A 314 -45.89 19.01 -0.15
N ASN A 315 -46.14 19.31 -1.43
CA ASN A 315 -45.21 19.06 -2.53
C ASN A 315 -44.06 20.08 -2.42
N SER A 316 -43.18 19.89 -1.42
CA SER A 316 -41.79 20.35 -1.55
C SER A 316 -41.21 19.51 -2.67
N GLY A 317 -41.03 20.10 -3.85
CA GLY A 317 -40.43 19.41 -5.00
C GLY A 317 -39.15 18.73 -4.53
N SER A 318 -39.20 17.41 -4.37
CA SER A 318 -38.02 16.63 -4.07
C SER A 318 -37.20 16.64 -5.34
N VAL A 319 -36.13 17.43 -5.33
CA VAL A 319 -35.10 17.38 -6.38
C VAL A 319 -34.63 15.93 -6.43
N ASP A 320 -34.88 15.27 -7.55
CA ASP A 320 -34.53 13.87 -7.76
C ASP A 320 -32.99 13.79 -7.87
N CYS A 321 -32.33 13.35 -6.79
CA CYS A 321 -30.88 13.40 -6.63
C CYS A 321 -30.12 12.34 -7.44
N GLY A 322 -30.65 12.00 -8.62
CA GLY A 322 -30.13 11.00 -9.53
C GLY A 322 -30.50 9.59 -9.09
N GLN A 323 -30.98 8.80 -10.05
CA GLN A 323 -31.29 7.38 -9.86
C GLN A 323 -30.03 6.65 -9.37
N GLY A 324 -30.11 6.06 -8.17
CA GLY A 324 -28.98 5.38 -7.55
C GLY A 324 -28.53 4.17 -8.37
N ASN A 325 -27.22 3.92 -8.49
CA ASN A 325 -26.73 2.71 -9.12
C ASN A 325 -27.02 1.50 -8.19
N PRO A 326 -27.96 0.61 -8.57
CA PRO A 326 -28.39 -0.49 -7.71
C PRO A 326 -27.27 -1.51 -7.45
N ASP A 327 -26.19 -1.52 -8.23
CA ASP A 327 -25.04 -2.40 -8.02
C ASP A 327 -24.08 -1.88 -6.92
N ILE A 328 -24.29 -0.66 -6.41
CA ILE A 328 -23.50 -0.10 -5.30
C ILE A 328 -24.36 0.07 -4.06
N SER A 329 -25.46 0.81 -4.19
CA SER A 329 -26.33 1.16 -3.07
C SER A 329 -27.43 0.13 -2.83
N GLY A 330 -27.50 -0.89 -3.68
CA GLY A 330 -28.55 -1.89 -3.67
C GLY A 330 -28.65 -2.68 -2.37
N ILE A 331 -29.88 -3.02 -2.00
CA ILE A 331 -30.20 -3.80 -0.81
C ILE A 331 -29.38 -5.10 -0.73
N GLY A 332 -29.20 -5.81 -1.86
CA GLY A 332 -28.42 -7.06 -1.88
C GLY A 332 -26.94 -6.85 -1.57
N VAL A 333 -26.32 -5.78 -2.08
CA VAL A 333 -24.92 -5.44 -1.76
C VAL A 333 -24.79 -5.07 -0.29
N ARG A 334 -25.66 -4.21 0.25
CA ARG A 334 -25.66 -3.85 1.68
C ARG A 334 -25.81 -5.07 2.59
N LEU A 335 -26.83 -5.89 2.34
CA LEU A 335 -27.09 -7.12 3.10
C LEU A 335 -25.91 -8.10 3.04
N SER A 336 -25.29 -8.23 1.86
CA SER A 336 -24.13 -9.11 1.70
C SER A 336 -22.95 -8.63 2.56
N PHE A 337 -22.66 -7.32 2.56
CA PHE A 337 -21.61 -6.74 3.37
C PHE A 337 -21.89 -6.87 4.87
N TYR A 338 -23.13 -6.61 5.30
CA TYR A 338 -23.53 -6.77 6.70
C TYR A 338 -23.34 -8.22 7.17
N LEU A 339 -23.81 -9.18 6.37
CA LEU A 339 -23.75 -10.59 6.70
C LEU A 339 -22.31 -11.11 6.64
N GLN A 340 -21.55 -10.79 5.59
CA GLN A 340 -20.16 -11.21 5.44
C GLN A 340 -19.29 -10.70 6.59
N ASN A 341 -19.48 -9.44 6.99
CA ASN A 341 -18.72 -8.85 8.07
C ASN A 341 -19.07 -9.45 9.43
N PHE A 342 -20.35 -9.76 9.66
CA PHE A 342 -20.79 -10.43 10.89
C PHE A 342 -20.27 -11.87 10.98
N LEU A 343 -20.39 -12.61 9.86
CA LEU A 343 -19.90 -13.99 9.76
C LEU A 343 -18.38 -14.07 9.90
N LEU A 344 -17.62 -13.10 9.38
CA LEU A 344 -16.16 -13.08 9.51
C LEU A 344 -15.72 -13.07 10.98
N VAL A 345 -16.31 -12.19 11.79
CA VAL A 345 -15.95 -12.09 13.22
C VAL A 345 -16.33 -13.35 13.98
N LEU A 346 -17.48 -13.97 13.67
CA LEU A 346 -17.86 -15.27 14.22
C LEU A 346 -16.92 -16.40 13.79
N LEU A 347 -16.52 -16.41 12.52
CA LEU A 347 -15.63 -17.42 11.96
C LEU A 347 -14.26 -17.34 12.60
N VAL A 348 -13.68 -16.14 12.74
CA VAL A 348 -12.35 -15.97 13.34
C VAL A 348 -12.33 -16.40 14.80
N ASP A 349 -13.44 -16.22 15.51
CA ASP A 349 -13.56 -16.70 16.87
C ASP A 349 -13.68 -18.24 16.96
N ARG A 350 -14.45 -18.87 16.06
CA ARG A 350 -14.70 -20.32 16.13
C ARG A 350 -13.67 -21.18 15.42
N SER A 351 -13.19 -20.74 14.26
CA SER A 351 -12.22 -21.44 13.41
C SER A 351 -11.10 -20.49 13.00
N TRP A 352 -10.08 -20.39 13.86
CA TRP A 352 -8.86 -19.63 13.56
C TRP A 352 -8.05 -20.23 12.39
N GLU A 353 -8.28 -21.51 12.04
CA GLU A 353 -7.61 -22.19 10.91
C GLU A 353 -8.15 -21.70 9.56
N ASP A 354 -9.46 -21.48 9.48
CA ASP A 354 -10.13 -20.99 8.27
C ASP A 354 -10.15 -19.45 8.19
N ALA A 355 -9.88 -18.77 9.32
CA ALA A 355 -9.90 -17.32 9.45
C ALA A 355 -9.08 -16.58 8.38
N PRO A 356 -7.84 -16.98 8.02
CA PRO A 356 -7.06 -16.27 7.01
C PRO A 356 -7.71 -16.25 5.63
N SER A 357 -8.40 -17.34 5.24
CA SER A 357 -9.08 -17.44 3.94
C SER A 357 -10.33 -16.54 3.90
N ALA A 358 -11.12 -16.57 4.97
CA ALA A 358 -12.29 -15.71 5.11
C ALA A 358 -11.90 -14.22 5.16
N LEU A 359 -10.85 -13.89 5.94
CA LEU A 359 -10.32 -12.54 6.05
C LEU A 359 -9.76 -12.03 4.72
N TRP A 360 -9.04 -12.87 3.97
CA TRP A 360 -8.55 -12.51 2.64
C TRP A 360 -9.69 -12.21 1.67
N THR A 361 -10.70 -13.09 1.62
CA THR A 361 -11.88 -12.89 0.77
C THR A 361 -12.58 -11.58 1.10
N PHE A 362 -12.81 -11.34 2.39
CA PHE A 362 -13.45 -10.11 2.86
C PHE A 362 -12.65 -8.85 2.54
N THR A 363 -11.33 -8.89 2.78
CA THR A 363 -10.41 -7.79 2.46
C THR A 363 -10.43 -7.50 0.95
N SER A 364 -10.42 -8.54 0.13
CA SER A 364 -10.49 -8.43 -1.33
C SER A 364 -11.81 -7.82 -1.80
N THR A 365 -12.95 -8.26 -1.26
CA THR A 365 -14.26 -7.71 -1.60
C THR A 365 -14.38 -6.23 -1.22
N SER A 366 -13.92 -5.87 -0.01
CA SER A 366 -13.91 -4.47 0.44
C SER A 366 -12.97 -3.60 -0.39
N PHE A 367 -11.79 -4.12 -0.75
CA PHE A 367 -10.85 -3.42 -1.61
C PHE A 367 -11.40 -3.22 -3.03
N GLY A 368 -12.03 -4.25 -3.60
CA GLY A 368 -12.72 -4.17 -4.89
C GLY A 368 -13.83 -3.11 -4.91
N LEU A 369 -14.64 -3.04 -3.86
CA LEU A 369 -15.67 -2.01 -3.71
C LEU A 369 -15.05 -0.60 -3.61
N THR A 370 -13.92 -0.46 -2.92
CA THR A 370 -13.18 0.81 -2.81
C THR A 370 -12.65 1.25 -4.19
N ILE A 371 -12.07 0.33 -4.97
CA ILE A 371 -11.60 0.62 -6.34
C ILE A 371 -12.77 0.97 -7.25
N ALA A 372 -13.87 0.21 -7.20
CA ALA A 372 -15.06 0.48 -8.00
C ALA A 372 -15.60 1.89 -7.74
N ALA A 373 -15.66 2.32 -6.48
CA ALA A 373 -16.06 3.67 -6.12
C ALA A 373 -15.10 4.74 -6.69
N ILE A 374 -13.79 4.51 -6.65
CA ILE A 374 -12.80 5.44 -7.23
C ILE A 374 -12.96 5.54 -8.75
N VAL A 375 -13.07 4.41 -9.44
CA VAL A 375 -13.23 4.37 -10.91
C VAL A 375 -14.53 5.08 -11.31
N GLN A 376 -15.64 4.82 -10.61
CA GLN A 376 -16.91 5.48 -10.91
C GLN A 376 -16.92 6.97 -10.54
N ALA A 377 -16.18 7.37 -9.50
CA ALA A 377 -15.97 8.78 -9.19
C ALA A 377 -15.22 9.50 -10.31
N GLN A 378 -14.17 8.89 -10.86
CA GLN A 378 -13.42 9.44 -11.99
C GLN A 378 -14.25 9.53 -13.27
N GLN A 379 -15.19 8.61 -13.47
CA GLN A 379 -16.13 8.64 -14.58
C GLN A 379 -17.31 9.60 -14.34
N ALA A 380 -17.33 10.31 -13.21
CA ALA A 380 -18.45 11.14 -12.77
C ALA A 380 -19.79 10.37 -12.77
N GLN A 381 -19.76 9.06 -12.54
CA GLN A 381 -20.96 8.23 -12.43
C GLN A 381 -21.43 8.06 -10.98
N LEU A 382 -20.55 8.36 -10.02
CA LEU A 382 -20.82 8.21 -8.60
C LEU A 382 -21.28 9.54 -7.99
N SER A 383 -22.51 9.58 -7.48
CA SER A 383 -22.99 10.76 -6.74
C SER A 383 -22.31 10.86 -5.38
N PHE A 384 -22.22 12.08 -4.83
CA PHE A 384 -21.67 12.29 -3.48
C PHE A 384 -22.40 11.47 -2.41
N PHE A 385 -23.72 11.27 -2.56
CA PHE A 385 -24.50 10.42 -1.67
C PHE A 385 -24.06 8.94 -1.74
N GLN A 386 -23.88 8.40 -2.95
CA GLN A 386 -23.37 7.03 -3.12
C GLN A 386 -21.95 6.88 -2.58
N ALA A 387 -21.11 7.90 -2.76
CA ALA A 387 -19.76 7.92 -2.19
C ALA A 387 -19.77 7.84 -0.66
N LEU A 388 -20.72 8.52 0.00
CA LEU A 388 -20.91 8.44 1.46
C LEU A 388 -21.37 7.04 1.90
N GLN A 389 -22.27 6.40 1.16
CA GLN A 389 -22.72 5.03 1.44
C GLN A 389 -21.59 4.01 1.32
N VAL A 390 -20.84 4.05 0.21
CA VAL A 390 -19.64 3.22 0.01
C VAL A 390 -18.67 3.45 1.16
N THR A 391 -18.44 4.70 1.53
CA THR A 391 -17.56 5.06 2.65
C THR A 391 -18.03 4.39 3.96
N ASN A 392 -19.33 4.46 4.29
CA ASN A 392 -19.88 3.83 5.49
C ASN A 392 -19.76 2.29 5.47
N LEU A 393 -20.06 1.64 4.33
CA LEU A 393 -19.89 0.19 4.16
C LEU A 393 -18.44 -0.24 4.32
N VAL A 394 -17.51 0.54 3.76
CA VAL A 394 -16.07 0.31 3.90
C VAL A 394 -15.61 0.52 5.35
N TRP A 395 -16.17 1.50 6.06
CA TRP A 395 -15.90 1.70 7.50
C TRP A 395 -16.35 0.51 8.33
N LEU A 396 -17.56 0.02 8.08
CA LEU A 396 -18.06 -1.19 8.69
C LEU A 396 -17.10 -2.36 8.42
N ALA A 397 -16.62 -2.50 7.19
CA ALA A 397 -15.68 -3.54 6.83
C ALA A 397 -14.32 -3.42 7.55
N ASN A 398 -13.74 -2.22 7.58
CA ASN A 398 -12.50 -1.96 8.30
C ASN A 398 -12.61 -2.33 9.78
N PHE A 399 -13.74 -2.02 10.41
CA PHE A 399 -13.98 -2.31 11.80
C PHE A 399 -14.04 -3.83 12.06
N GLY A 400 -14.73 -4.59 11.21
CA GLY A 400 -14.76 -6.05 11.36
C GLY A 400 -13.43 -6.73 11.04
N SER A 401 -12.67 -6.24 10.05
CA SER A 401 -11.29 -6.68 9.79
C SER A 401 -10.38 -6.44 11.01
N PHE A 402 -10.53 -5.29 11.67
CA PHE A 402 -9.79 -4.98 12.90
C PHE A 402 -10.14 -5.94 14.04
N LEU A 403 -11.42 -6.21 14.28
CA LEU A 403 -11.84 -7.15 15.32
C LEU A 403 -11.44 -8.60 15.00
N ALA A 404 -11.52 -9.01 13.74
CA ALA A 404 -11.00 -10.29 13.28
C ALA A 404 -9.49 -10.41 13.56
N LEU A 405 -8.69 -9.41 13.20
CA LEU A 405 -7.24 -9.42 13.47
C LEU A 405 -6.93 -9.45 14.97
N ALA A 406 -7.69 -8.72 15.80
CA ALA A 406 -7.55 -8.74 17.25
C ALA A 406 -7.84 -10.13 17.83
N SER A 407 -8.95 -10.75 17.43
CA SER A 407 -9.31 -12.13 17.81
C SER A 407 -8.27 -13.15 17.34
N TYR A 408 -7.78 -13.01 16.12
CA TYR A 408 -6.77 -13.89 15.54
C TYR A 408 -5.43 -13.79 16.29
N SER A 409 -4.97 -12.56 16.58
CA SER A 409 -3.75 -12.29 17.35
C SER A 409 -3.79 -12.97 18.72
N ARG A 410 -4.94 -12.90 19.41
CA ARG A 410 -5.14 -13.56 20.71
C ARG A 410 -4.96 -15.08 20.61
N HIS A 411 -5.66 -15.74 19.69
CA HIS A 411 -5.59 -17.20 19.54
C HIS A 411 -4.17 -17.69 19.23
N ARG A 412 -3.42 -16.90 18.46
CA ARG A 412 -2.02 -17.22 18.15
C ARG A 412 -1.13 -17.21 19.41
N THR A 413 -1.33 -16.26 20.32
CA THR A 413 -0.54 -16.20 21.57
C THR A 413 -0.72 -17.43 22.45
N ILE A 414 -1.96 -17.95 22.52
CA ILE A 414 -2.28 -19.15 23.32
C ILE A 414 -1.57 -20.39 22.76
N LYS A 415 -1.58 -20.59 21.44
CA LYS A 415 -0.89 -21.73 20.81
C LYS A 415 0.63 -21.69 20.97
N ASP A 416 1.22 -20.50 20.88
CA ASP A 416 2.65 -20.31 21.11
C ASP A 416 3.06 -20.69 22.56
N GLU A 417 2.16 -20.55 23.54
CA GLU A 417 2.38 -20.96 24.93
C GLU A 417 2.18 -22.47 25.14
N GLU A 418 1.16 -23.07 24.53
CA GLU A 418 0.94 -24.52 24.56
C GLU A 418 2.10 -25.30 23.91
N GLN A 419 2.67 -24.76 22.83
CA GLN A 419 3.81 -25.40 22.16
C GLN A 419 5.12 -25.30 22.97
N LYS A 420 5.31 -24.22 23.74
CA LYS A 420 6.47 -24.08 24.64
C LYS A 420 6.36 -24.99 25.87
N THR A 421 5.16 -25.11 26.44
CA THR A 421 4.95 -25.96 27.62
C THR A 421 5.08 -27.45 27.28
N SER A 422 4.68 -27.86 26.07
CA SER A 422 4.84 -29.25 25.61
C SER A 422 6.28 -29.65 25.25
N SER A 423 7.14 -28.70 24.86
CA SER A 423 8.54 -28.97 24.52
C SER A 423 9.50 -28.86 25.71
N GLY A 424 9.09 -28.26 26.83
CA GLY A 424 9.95 -27.99 27.98
C GLY A 424 10.20 -29.16 28.94
N ASP A 425 9.44 -30.26 28.88
CA ASP A 425 9.51 -31.34 29.87
C ASP A 425 10.12 -32.65 29.33
N SER A 426 10.50 -32.70 28.05
CA SER A 426 11.40 -33.74 27.55
C SER A 426 12.83 -33.40 27.96
N SER A 427 13.16 -33.69 29.23
CA SER A 427 14.53 -33.72 29.72
C SER A 427 15.41 -34.44 28.69
N PRO A 428 16.59 -33.91 28.34
CA PRO A 428 17.51 -34.53 27.40
C PRO A 428 18.07 -35.79 28.06
N THR A 429 17.32 -36.89 27.98
CA THR A 429 17.89 -38.22 28.21
C THR A 429 18.91 -38.42 27.11
N CYS A 430 20.15 -38.60 27.55
CA CYS A 430 21.33 -38.85 26.76
C CYS A 430 21.18 -40.17 26.01
N GLU A 431 20.38 -40.19 24.94
CA GLU A 431 20.36 -41.29 23.97
C GLU A 431 21.42 -40.98 22.91
N THR A 432 22.52 -41.69 23.06
CA THR A 432 23.66 -41.80 22.16
C THR A 432 23.24 -42.37 20.80
N ASP A 433 23.79 -41.76 19.75
CA ASP A 433 23.97 -42.28 18.39
C ASP A 433 22.73 -42.69 17.59
N GLY A 434 22.17 -41.71 16.89
CA GLY A 434 21.35 -41.93 15.71
C GLY A 434 21.19 -40.65 14.89
N HIS A 435 21.89 -40.57 13.75
CA HIS A 435 21.75 -39.54 12.73
C HIS A 435 20.29 -39.43 12.23
N HIS A 436 19.42 -38.73 12.95
CA HIS A 436 18.09 -38.40 12.47
C HIS A 436 18.11 -37.01 11.81
N HIS A 437 18.00 -37.04 10.48
CA HIS A 437 17.77 -35.90 9.61
C HIS A 437 16.84 -34.87 10.26
N ARG A 438 17.41 -33.71 10.59
CA ARG A 438 16.68 -32.46 10.84
C ARG A 438 15.71 -32.24 9.67
N ARG A 439 14.44 -32.61 9.84
CA ARG A 439 13.42 -32.23 8.86
C ARG A 439 13.30 -30.69 8.89
N PRO A 440 13.45 -30.00 7.74
CA PRO A 440 13.26 -28.56 7.64
C PRO A 440 11.77 -28.23 7.82
N GLY A 441 11.32 -28.23 9.06
CA GLY A 441 9.93 -27.95 9.43
C GLY A 441 9.81 -26.56 10.04
N SER A 442 9.72 -25.50 9.23
CA SER A 442 9.19 -24.21 9.70
C SER A 442 8.65 -23.27 8.61
N GLU A 443 8.30 -23.78 7.43
CA GLU A 443 7.87 -22.91 6.32
C GLU A 443 6.43 -22.36 6.48
N LYS A 444 5.64 -22.91 7.41
CA LYS A 444 4.23 -22.55 7.61
C LYS A 444 3.95 -21.14 8.17
N SER A 445 4.96 -20.33 8.52
CA SER A 445 4.73 -19.01 9.16
C SER A 445 4.61 -17.81 8.19
N ARG A 446 4.89 -17.98 6.89
CA ARG A 446 4.84 -16.88 5.90
C ARG A 446 3.44 -16.40 5.51
N PRO A 447 2.41 -17.26 5.29
CA PRO A 447 1.13 -16.78 4.77
C PRO A 447 0.40 -15.82 5.72
N ASP A 448 0.55 -15.99 7.03
CA ASP A 448 -0.11 -15.12 8.03
C ASP A 448 0.35 -13.66 7.96
N LEU A 449 1.62 -13.42 7.63
CA LEU A 449 2.17 -12.07 7.56
C LEU A 449 1.60 -11.32 6.36
N VAL A 450 1.45 -12.02 5.22
CA VAL A 450 0.88 -11.44 4.00
C VAL A 450 -0.58 -11.06 4.20
N VAL A 451 -1.38 -11.95 4.80
CA VAL A 451 -2.79 -11.66 5.09
C VAL A 451 -2.93 -10.48 6.05
N LYS A 452 -2.09 -10.42 7.09
CA LYS A 452 -2.08 -9.28 8.02
C LYS A 452 -1.70 -7.97 7.31
N LEU A 453 -0.63 -7.98 6.52
CA LEU A 453 -0.18 -6.79 5.79
C LEU A 453 -1.22 -6.32 4.77
N ALA A 454 -1.86 -7.25 4.05
CA ALA A 454 -2.93 -6.94 3.11
C ALA A 454 -4.13 -6.30 3.79
N ALA A 455 -4.58 -6.84 4.93
CA ALA A 455 -5.65 -6.25 5.73
C ALA A 455 -5.26 -4.85 6.24
N MET A 456 -4.02 -4.66 6.68
CA MET A 456 -3.54 -3.34 7.12
C MET A 456 -3.47 -2.33 5.96
N SER A 457 -2.99 -2.76 4.81
CA SER A 457 -2.94 -1.93 3.60
C SER A 457 -4.33 -1.55 3.10
N GLN A 458 -5.31 -2.47 3.16
CA GLN A 458 -6.69 -2.19 2.77
C GLN A 458 -7.36 -1.19 3.72
N ILE A 459 -7.16 -1.33 5.05
CA ILE A 459 -7.69 -0.36 6.04
C ILE A 459 -7.06 1.03 5.79
N PHE A 460 -5.77 1.08 5.49
CA PHE A 460 -5.11 2.33 5.17
C PHE A 460 -5.70 2.98 3.91
N PHE A 461 -5.85 2.21 2.83
CA PHE A 461 -6.37 2.69 1.56
C PHE A 461 -7.80 3.21 1.67
N SER A 462 -8.64 2.49 2.39
CA SER A 462 -10.04 2.89 2.63
C SER A 462 -10.18 4.12 3.52
N MET A 463 -9.31 4.30 4.52
CA MET A 463 -9.25 5.52 5.33
C MET A 463 -8.82 6.72 4.47
N ALA A 464 -7.85 6.54 3.59
CA ALA A 464 -7.43 7.57 2.63
C ALA A 464 -8.57 7.93 1.68
N LEU A 465 -9.31 6.95 1.13
CA LEU A 465 -10.49 7.22 0.31
C LEU A 465 -11.54 8.00 1.10
N THR A 466 -11.83 7.59 2.33
CA THR A 466 -12.78 8.29 3.19
C THR A 466 -12.39 9.76 3.36
N LEU A 467 -11.11 10.03 3.64
CA LEU A 467 -10.59 11.38 3.78
C LEU A 467 -10.77 12.17 2.48
N VAL A 468 -10.50 11.57 1.33
CA VAL A 468 -10.73 12.19 0.02
C VAL A 468 -12.22 12.48 -0.22
N THR A 469 -13.12 11.54 0.08
CA THR A 469 -14.58 11.71 -0.03
C THR A 469 -15.06 12.91 0.77
N TRP A 470 -14.58 13.07 2.01
CA TRP A 470 -14.94 14.22 2.84
C TRP A 470 -14.18 15.51 2.48
N ALA A 471 -12.92 15.41 2.05
CA ALA A 471 -12.10 16.56 1.73
C ALA A 471 -12.51 17.19 0.40
N ARG A 472 -13.00 16.38 -0.55
CA ARG A 472 -13.31 16.81 -1.92
C ARG A 472 -14.68 16.32 -2.38
N PRO A 473 -15.78 16.81 -1.76
CA PRO A 473 -17.13 16.48 -2.21
C PRO A 473 -17.43 16.98 -3.63
N ASP A 474 -16.63 17.94 -4.13
CA ASP A 474 -16.65 18.48 -5.50
C ASP A 474 -16.37 17.42 -6.56
N ILE A 475 -15.48 16.45 -6.30
CA ILE A 475 -15.16 15.37 -7.24
C ILE A 475 -16.40 14.50 -7.55
N PHE A 476 -17.35 14.46 -6.62
CA PHE A 476 -18.57 13.64 -6.72
C PHE A 476 -19.81 14.47 -7.04
N SER A 477 -19.64 15.77 -7.36
CA SER A 477 -20.72 16.62 -7.85
C SER A 477 -20.75 16.50 -9.37
N ASN A 478 -21.78 15.85 -9.90
CA ASN A 478 -21.94 15.68 -11.34
C ASN A 478 -22.52 16.93 -12.03
N ASP A 479 -22.42 18.08 -11.38
CA ASP A 479 -23.04 19.33 -11.81
C ASP A 479 -22.17 19.96 -12.89
N GLY A 480 -22.38 19.52 -14.13
CA GLY A 480 -21.85 20.18 -15.31
C GLY A 480 -22.39 21.61 -15.40
N GLY A 481 -21.62 22.58 -14.89
CA GLY A 481 -21.65 23.99 -15.25
C GLY A 481 -22.83 24.85 -14.78
N ASP A 482 -24.08 24.48 -15.09
CA ASP A 482 -25.15 25.50 -15.19
C ASP A 482 -26.39 25.29 -14.30
N SER A 483 -26.63 24.09 -13.76
CA SER A 483 -27.75 23.87 -12.83
C SER A 483 -27.29 23.92 -11.36
N LYS A 484 -27.35 25.11 -10.76
CA LYS A 484 -26.95 25.39 -9.36
C LYS A 484 -27.74 24.67 -8.25
N GLU A 485 -28.66 23.77 -8.58
CA GLU A 485 -29.48 23.11 -7.57
C GLU A 485 -28.77 21.85 -7.06
N THR A 486 -27.72 22.08 -6.27
CA THR A 486 -26.96 21.00 -5.64
C THR A 486 -27.83 20.28 -4.62
N CYS A 487 -27.97 18.96 -4.73
CA CYS A 487 -28.67 18.14 -3.74
C CYS A 487 -28.12 18.35 -2.33
N ASP A 488 -28.96 18.85 -1.42
CA ASP A 488 -28.62 19.03 0.00
C ASP A 488 -28.67 17.67 0.72
N VAL A 489 -27.63 16.87 0.51
CA VAL A 489 -27.47 15.57 1.16
C VAL A 489 -27.30 15.78 2.66
N LYS A 490 -28.13 15.09 3.45
CA LYS A 490 -28.11 15.12 4.91
C LYS A 490 -27.37 13.90 5.43
N TYR A 491 -26.25 14.12 6.10
CA TYR A 491 -25.48 13.08 6.76
C TYR A 491 -26.06 12.77 8.15
N VAL A 492 -26.11 11.49 8.50
CA VAL A 492 -26.61 11.02 9.81
C VAL A 492 -25.42 10.54 10.62
N ALA A 493 -25.16 11.19 11.75
CA ALA A 493 -24.15 10.79 12.72
C ALA A 493 -24.79 10.51 14.08
N PHE A 494 -24.14 9.71 14.93
CA PHE A 494 -24.43 9.57 16.37
C PHE A 494 -25.92 9.53 16.75
N PHE A 495 -26.54 8.36 16.70
CA PHE A 495 -27.93 8.14 17.16
C PHE A 495 -28.97 9.02 16.44
N GLY A 496 -28.78 9.29 15.16
CA GLY A 496 -29.76 10.00 14.32
C GLY A 496 -29.61 11.52 14.30
N ALA A 497 -28.50 12.08 14.77
CA ALA A 497 -28.21 13.49 14.57
C ALA A 497 -27.95 13.77 13.08
N ILE A 498 -28.71 14.72 12.53
CA ILE A 498 -28.70 15.02 11.09
C ILE A 498 -27.88 16.30 10.87
N PHE A 499 -26.89 16.23 9.97
CA PHE A 499 -26.03 17.34 9.59
C PHE A 499 -26.04 17.53 8.08
N PRO A 500 -25.99 18.77 7.55
CA PRO A 500 -25.74 18.98 6.13
C PRO A 500 -24.38 18.41 5.74
N ALA A 501 -24.35 17.46 4.81
CA ALA A 501 -23.15 16.68 4.51
C ALA A 501 -22.01 17.55 3.93
N ARG A 502 -22.33 18.61 3.18
CA ARG A 502 -21.34 19.59 2.68
C ARG A 502 -20.90 20.62 3.72
N GLY A 503 -21.71 20.84 4.75
CA GLY A 503 -21.47 21.84 5.79
C GLY A 503 -20.84 21.24 7.04
N SER A 504 -21.55 21.29 8.17
CA SER A 504 -21.07 20.77 9.45
C SER A 504 -20.79 19.26 9.42
N GLY A 505 -21.51 18.50 8.60
CA GLY A 505 -21.27 17.06 8.40
C GLY A 505 -19.87 16.80 7.86
N ARG A 506 -19.38 17.64 6.93
CA ARG A 506 -18.04 17.55 6.35
C ARG A 506 -16.95 17.75 7.39
N VAL A 507 -17.09 18.80 8.20
CA VAL A 507 -16.12 19.13 9.26
C VAL A 507 -16.09 18.00 10.29
N LEU A 508 -17.26 17.49 10.69
CA LEU A 508 -17.38 16.38 11.62
C LEU A 508 -16.75 15.10 11.05
N GLY A 509 -17.08 14.75 9.81
CA GLY A 509 -16.55 13.59 9.09
C GLY A 509 -15.04 13.63 8.95
N LEU A 510 -14.48 14.76 8.48
CA LEU A 510 -13.03 14.97 8.39
C LEU A 510 -12.35 14.86 9.74
N THR A 511 -12.89 15.51 10.76
CA THR A 511 -12.28 15.50 12.11
C THR A 511 -12.27 14.08 12.68
N ALA A 512 -13.40 13.38 12.62
CA ALA A 512 -13.51 12.02 13.13
C ALA A 512 -12.60 11.04 12.38
N THR A 513 -12.60 11.12 11.05
CA THR A 513 -11.81 10.22 10.20
C THR A 513 -10.31 10.49 10.31
N CYS A 514 -9.88 11.76 10.40
CA CYS A 514 -8.48 12.12 10.69
C CYS A 514 -8.03 11.57 12.06
N LEU A 515 -8.84 11.75 13.12
CA LEU A 515 -8.49 11.26 14.45
C LEU A 515 -8.36 9.73 14.48
N LEU A 516 -9.30 9.03 13.85
CA LEU A 516 -9.27 7.58 13.75
C LEU A 516 -8.09 7.09 12.91
N PHE A 517 -7.78 7.79 11.81
CA PHE A 517 -6.64 7.49 10.96
C PHE A 517 -5.30 7.69 11.68
N ILE A 518 -5.13 8.78 12.44
CA ILE A 518 -3.95 9.00 13.29
C ILE A 518 -3.85 7.90 14.35
N GLY A 519 -4.95 7.56 15.02
CA GLY A 519 -4.98 6.46 15.99
C GLY A 519 -4.56 5.14 15.36
N TYR A 520 -5.08 4.84 14.18
CA TYR A 520 -4.72 3.64 13.42
C TYR A 520 -3.24 3.62 13.01
N LEU A 521 -2.70 4.75 12.55
CA LEU A 521 -1.27 4.91 12.23
C LEU A 521 -0.40 4.63 13.45
N VAL A 522 -0.75 5.18 14.61
CA VAL A 522 0.00 4.95 15.87
C VAL A 522 -0.02 3.47 16.25
N ILE A 523 -1.19 2.82 16.19
CA ILE A 523 -1.32 1.38 16.49
C ILE A 523 -0.48 0.55 15.50
N THR A 524 -0.59 0.85 14.20
CA THR A 524 0.14 0.15 13.13
C THR A 524 1.64 0.30 13.27
N MET A 525 2.12 1.53 13.50
CA MET A 525 3.54 1.80 13.74
C MET A 525 4.05 1.12 15.02
N HIS A 526 3.23 1.09 16.07
CA HIS A 526 3.56 0.35 17.29
C HIS A 526 3.68 -1.15 17.04
N GLU A 527 2.73 -1.76 16.32
CA GLU A 527 2.80 -3.19 15.98
C GLU A 527 3.99 -3.52 15.08
N LEU A 528 4.26 -2.69 14.07
CA LEU A 528 5.40 -2.84 13.18
C LEU A 528 6.71 -2.72 13.97
N HIS A 529 6.81 -1.73 14.87
CA HIS A 529 7.96 -1.56 15.74
C HIS A 529 8.16 -2.77 16.67
N VAL A 530 7.10 -3.32 17.27
CA VAL A 530 7.16 -4.54 18.07
C VAL A 530 7.62 -5.75 17.24
N LEU A 531 7.17 -5.85 15.99
CA LEU A 531 7.57 -6.93 15.08
C LEU A 531 9.04 -6.82 14.67
N VAL A 532 9.49 -5.64 14.25
CA VAL A 532 10.89 -5.36 13.89
C VAL A 532 11.82 -5.60 15.07
N THR A 533 11.47 -5.11 16.26
CA THR A 533 12.28 -5.33 17.47
C THR A 533 12.33 -6.81 17.88
N LYS A 534 11.24 -7.56 17.72
CA LYS A 534 11.21 -9.00 17.97
C LYS A 534 12.05 -9.78 16.96
N ASN A 535 12.03 -9.41 15.69
CA ASN A 535 12.86 -10.02 14.65
C ASN A 535 14.35 -9.72 14.90
N ARG A 536 14.71 -8.46 15.17
CA ARG A 536 16.08 -8.08 15.54
C ARG A 536 16.59 -8.87 16.75
N LYS A 537 15.76 -9.11 17.77
CA LYS A 537 16.12 -9.98 18.91
C LYS A 537 16.31 -11.45 18.53
N ARG A 538 15.54 -11.97 17.57
CA ARG A 538 15.70 -13.34 17.05
C ARG A 538 16.99 -13.48 16.26
N ASP A 539 17.34 -12.49 15.46
CA ASP A 539 18.57 -12.50 14.67
C ASP A 539 19.81 -12.38 15.56
N MET A 540 19.76 -11.52 16.58
CA MET A 540 20.81 -11.48 17.62
C MET A 540 20.97 -12.84 18.32
N ARG A 541 19.87 -13.52 18.70
CA ARG A 541 19.94 -14.86 19.30
C ARG A 541 20.45 -15.93 18.35
N ARG A 542 20.21 -15.80 17.03
CA ARG A 542 20.75 -16.71 16.01
C ARG A 542 22.24 -16.47 15.82
N ALA A 543 22.66 -15.21 15.74
CA ALA A 543 24.07 -14.83 15.68
C ALA A 543 24.85 -15.30 16.92
N GLU A 544 24.29 -15.13 18.13
CA GLU A 544 24.89 -15.65 19.36
C GLU A 544 24.99 -17.18 19.38
N LYS A 545 23.99 -17.89 18.84
CA LYS A 545 24.05 -19.35 18.72
C LYS A 545 25.11 -19.80 17.73
N MET A 546 25.19 -19.17 16.56
CA MET A 546 26.23 -19.43 15.56
C MET A 546 27.61 -19.19 16.16
N LYS A 547 27.80 -18.08 16.90
CA LYS A 547 29.05 -17.79 17.59
C LYS A 547 29.42 -18.85 18.64
N ARG A 548 28.44 -19.35 19.40
CA ARG A 548 28.66 -20.43 20.39
C ARG A 548 28.94 -21.79 19.73
N GLU A 549 28.38 -22.05 18.57
CA GLU A 549 28.67 -23.27 17.79
C GLU A 549 30.08 -23.17 17.20
N GLU A 550 30.45 -22.02 16.63
CA GLU A 550 31.80 -21.73 16.15
C GLU A 550 32.86 -21.82 17.27
N GLU A 551 32.59 -21.26 18.46
CA GLU A 551 33.47 -21.39 19.62
C GLU A 551 33.57 -22.84 20.13
N ARG A 552 32.55 -23.69 19.94
CA ARG A 552 32.65 -25.12 20.28
C ARG A 552 33.53 -25.86 19.27
N ASP A 553 33.38 -25.57 17.99
CA ASP A 553 34.15 -26.21 16.92
C ASP A 553 35.64 -25.85 17.01
N LEU A 554 35.97 -24.61 17.39
CA LEU A 554 37.36 -24.18 17.63
C LEU A 554 37.98 -24.80 18.90
N ASN A 555 37.16 -25.12 19.91
CA ASN A 555 37.62 -25.74 21.16
C ASN A 555 37.53 -27.27 21.15
N LEU A 556 37.20 -27.92 20.02
CA LEU A 556 37.35 -29.36 19.93
C LEU A 556 38.83 -29.70 20.18
N PRO A 557 39.14 -30.56 21.18
CA PRO A 557 40.52 -30.88 21.49
C PRO A 557 41.17 -31.38 20.22
N THR A 558 42.20 -30.66 19.76
CA THR A 558 43.01 -31.01 18.59
C THR A 558 43.22 -32.50 18.65
N LEU A 559 42.60 -33.23 17.72
CA LEU A 559 42.64 -34.68 17.68
C LEU A 559 44.12 -35.04 17.79
N ARG A 560 44.53 -35.59 18.95
CA ARG A 560 45.89 -36.06 19.13
C ARG A 560 46.08 -37.07 18.00
N MET A 561 46.82 -36.68 16.96
CA MET A 561 47.14 -37.60 15.88
C MET A 561 47.73 -38.84 16.57
N PRO A 562 47.23 -40.05 16.24
CA PRO A 562 47.80 -41.26 16.79
C PRO A 562 49.29 -41.21 16.48
N MET A 563 50.12 -41.17 17.53
CA MET A 563 51.55 -41.28 17.36
C MET A 563 51.82 -42.56 16.56
N PRO A 564 52.72 -42.53 15.56
CA PRO A 564 53.06 -43.71 14.79
C PRO A 564 53.55 -44.78 15.77
N GLU A 565 52.87 -45.93 15.75
CA GLU A 565 53.28 -47.12 16.50
C GLU A 565 54.74 -47.44 16.16
N PRO A 566 55.63 -47.63 17.16
CA PRO A 566 56.92 -48.22 16.90
C PRO A 566 56.71 -49.67 16.45
N SER A 567 57.17 -49.98 15.25
CA SER A 567 57.21 -51.33 14.69
C SER A 567 58.04 -52.24 15.59
N ASN A 568 57.38 -53.03 16.44
CA ASN A 568 58.02 -54.02 17.27
C ASN A 568 57.97 -55.38 16.55
N ASN A 569 59.06 -55.68 15.86
CA ASN A 569 59.33 -56.97 15.22
C ASN A 569 59.85 -57.97 16.26
N GLY A 570 59.31 -59.19 16.23
CA GLY A 570 59.79 -60.34 17.01
C GLY A 570 59.34 -60.30 18.48
N SER A 571 59.09 -61.39 19.17
CA SER A 571 59.04 -62.81 18.85
C SER A 571 58.70 -63.48 20.19
N ASN A 572 57.87 -64.52 20.14
CA ASN A 572 57.83 -65.61 21.10
C ASN A 572 57.37 -65.40 22.57
N ASP A 573 56.64 -66.44 22.96
CA ASP A 573 56.53 -67.09 24.26
C ASP A 573 55.38 -66.70 25.20
N ASP A 574 54.51 -67.70 25.32
CA ASP A 574 53.71 -68.07 26.47
C ASP A 574 54.38 -67.72 27.80
N HIS A 575 53.63 -67.11 28.72
CA HIS A 575 53.42 -67.67 30.05
C HIS A 575 52.38 -66.88 30.85
N ASP A 576 51.33 -67.62 31.19
CA ASP A 576 50.67 -67.74 32.48
C ASP A 576 51.06 -66.82 33.66
N LEU A 577 49.99 -66.40 34.36
CA LEU A 577 49.87 -66.09 35.80
C LEU A 577 50.55 -64.87 36.44
N THR A 578 49.71 -64.21 37.26
CA THR A 578 49.97 -63.32 38.42
C THR A 578 50.23 -61.83 38.21
N ARG A 579 49.22 -61.02 38.59
CA ARG A 579 49.24 -59.68 39.27
C ARG A 579 47.95 -58.93 38.89
N SER A 580 47.30 -58.10 39.69
CA SER A 580 47.34 -57.68 41.09
C SER A 580 46.11 -56.75 41.24
N PRO A 581 45.34 -56.77 42.33
CA PRO A 581 44.21 -55.86 42.50
C PRO A 581 44.72 -54.42 42.74
N SER A 582 44.51 -53.53 41.76
CA SER A 582 44.77 -52.10 41.91
C SER A 582 43.67 -51.44 42.76
N PRO A 583 44.00 -50.78 43.88
CA PRO A 583 43.03 -50.08 44.71
C PRO A 583 42.79 -48.69 44.15
N TYR A 584 41.76 -48.53 43.30
CA TYR A 584 41.23 -47.20 43.02
C TYR A 584 40.30 -46.78 44.17
N PRO A 585 40.48 -45.59 44.74
CA PRO A 585 39.57 -45.08 45.76
C PRO A 585 38.20 -44.82 45.11
N PRO A 586 37.08 -45.01 45.84
CA PRO A 586 35.77 -44.60 45.37
C PRO A 586 35.79 -43.08 45.21
N SER A 587 35.81 -42.62 43.96
CA SER A 587 35.57 -41.23 43.60
C SER A 587 34.19 -40.85 44.14
N GLY A 588 34.19 -40.17 45.28
CA GLY A 588 32.99 -39.66 45.92
C GLY A 588 32.22 -38.78 44.95
N SER A 589 31.05 -39.25 44.54
CA SER A 589 30.04 -38.41 43.93
C SER A 589 29.82 -37.19 44.84
N PRO A 590 29.93 -35.95 44.34
CA PRO A 590 29.70 -34.78 45.16
C PRO A 590 28.30 -34.86 45.74
N MET A 591 28.24 -34.94 47.07
CA MET A 591 27.02 -35.04 47.84
C MET A 591 26.27 -33.71 47.66
N VAL A 592 25.34 -33.69 46.72
CA VAL A 592 24.46 -32.53 46.49
C VAL A 592 23.71 -32.26 47.80
N PRO A 593 23.76 -31.02 48.33
CA PRO A 593 23.14 -30.69 49.60
C PRO A 593 21.64 -31.04 49.61
N PRO A 594 21.11 -31.65 50.68
CA PRO A 594 19.71 -32.07 50.76
C PRO A 594 18.70 -30.90 50.63
N GLU A 595 19.11 -29.65 50.84
CA GLU A 595 18.24 -28.47 50.74
C GLU A 595 17.73 -28.18 49.31
N GLU A 596 18.47 -28.53 48.27
CA GLU A 596 18.08 -28.17 46.90
C GLU A 596 16.96 -29.07 46.34
N ARG A 597 16.88 -30.33 46.80
CA ARG A 597 15.76 -31.23 46.51
C ARG A 597 14.46 -30.79 47.16
N GLU A 598 14.51 -30.20 48.36
CA GLU A 598 13.32 -29.76 49.09
C GLU A 598 12.72 -28.47 48.51
N ARG A 599 13.56 -27.52 48.06
CA ARG A 599 13.09 -26.32 47.35
C ARG A 599 12.34 -26.65 46.06
N LYS A 600 12.81 -27.64 45.30
CA LYS A 600 12.17 -28.08 44.05
C LYS A 600 10.80 -28.71 44.29
N HIS A 601 10.63 -29.47 45.38
CA HIS A 601 9.33 -30.04 45.76
C HIS A 601 8.35 -29.00 46.33
N ARG A 602 8.84 -27.98 47.05
CA ARG A 602 7.99 -26.93 47.63
C ARG A 602 7.41 -25.99 46.57
N HIS A 603 8.19 -25.65 45.54
CA HIS A 603 7.69 -24.86 44.40
C HIS A 603 6.59 -25.60 43.63
N ARG A 604 6.75 -26.91 43.43
CA ARG A 604 5.76 -27.72 42.71
C ARG A 604 4.40 -27.78 43.43
N ARG A 605 4.37 -27.80 44.77
CA ARG A 605 3.12 -27.80 45.55
C ARG A 605 2.41 -26.44 45.58
N LEU A 606 3.15 -25.33 45.48
CA LEU A 606 2.53 -23.99 45.45
C LEU A 606 1.88 -23.68 44.09
N GLU A 607 2.45 -24.18 42.99
CA GLU A 607 1.81 -24.08 41.66
C GLU A 607 0.55 -24.94 41.57
N GLU A 608 0.54 -26.12 42.18
CA GLU A 608 -0.61 -27.04 42.17
C GLU A 608 -1.83 -26.49 42.92
N HIS A 609 -1.63 -25.63 43.93
CA HIS A 609 -2.74 -25.02 44.67
C HIS A 609 -3.34 -23.77 44.01
N ARG A 610 -2.61 -23.12 43.09
CA ARG A 610 -3.12 -21.92 42.39
C ARG A 610 -4.08 -22.26 41.24
N SER A 611 -4.11 -23.51 40.77
CA SER A 611 -4.97 -23.95 39.66
C SER A 611 -6.39 -24.38 40.06
N ARG A 612 -6.72 -24.46 41.35
CA ARG A 612 -8.03 -24.96 41.82
C ARG A 612 -9.10 -23.89 42.10
N ARG A 613 -8.82 -22.61 41.89
CA ARG A 613 -9.82 -21.53 42.04
C ARG A 613 -10.16 -20.90 40.68
N ALA A 614 -10.95 -21.59 39.86
CA ALA A 614 -11.78 -20.96 38.83
C ALA A 614 -12.83 -21.94 38.27
N ASN A 615 -13.60 -22.60 39.13
CA ASN A 615 -14.88 -23.19 38.69
C ASN A 615 -15.92 -22.06 38.65
N TRP A 616 -15.86 -21.22 37.61
CA TRP A 616 -16.98 -20.34 37.27
C TRP A 616 -17.87 -21.12 36.30
N GLY A 617 -19.04 -21.53 36.79
CA GLY A 617 -20.00 -22.44 36.14
C GLY A 617 -20.78 -21.82 34.98
N THR A 618 -20.13 -21.04 34.12
CA THR A 618 -20.68 -20.62 32.84
C THR A 618 -19.63 -20.91 31.78
N ASP A 619 -19.91 -21.89 30.92
CA ASP A 619 -19.04 -22.42 29.87
C ASP A 619 -18.75 -21.41 28.72
N LEU A 620 -18.77 -20.11 29.00
CA LEU A 620 -18.52 -19.04 28.05
C LEU A 620 -17.29 -18.26 28.49
N ASP A 621 -16.30 -18.15 27.60
CA ASP A 621 -15.16 -17.24 27.81
C ASP A 621 -15.71 -15.80 27.96
N PRO A 622 -15.58 -15.16 29.14
CA PRO A 622 -16.14 -13.84 29.38
C PRO A 622 -15.55 -12.79 28.43
N MET A 623 -14.33 -13.00 27.94
CA MET A 623 -13.71 -12.10 26.97
C MET A 623 -14.34 -12.26 25.58
N LEU A 624 -14.64 -13.49 25.15
CA LEU A 624 -15.40 -13.73 23.93
C LEU A 624 -16.79 -13.12 24.00
N LEU A 625 -17.49 -13.35 25.11
CA LEU A 625 -18.82 -12.78 25.31
C LEU A 625 -18.75 -11.24 25.23
N GLY A 626 -17.75 -10.63 25.87
CA GLY A 626 -17.52 -9.18 25.81
C GLY A 626 -17.26 -8.68 24.39
N LEU A 627 -16.39 -9.36 23.63
CA LEU A 627 -16.10 -9.02 22.24
C LEU A 627 -17.35 -9.15 21.35
N THR A 628 -18.13 -10.21 21.54
CA THR A 628 -19.37 -10.47 20.79
C THR A 628 -20.44 -9.41 21.09
N ILE A 629 -20.61 -9.03 22.36
CA ILE A 629 -21.56 -7.96 22.73
C ILE A 629 -21.12 -6.63 22.12
N PHE A 630 -19.84 -6.28 22.26
CA PHE A 630 -19.28 -5.06 21.68
C PHE A 630 -19.48 -5.03 20.15
N GLN A 631 -19.18 -6.14 19.50
CA GLN A 631 -19.38 -6.35 18.06
C GLN A 631 -20.83 -6.11 17.65
N VAL A 632 -21.80 -6.74 18.32
CA VAL A 632 -23.23 -6.57 18.01
C VAL A 632 -23.65 -5.11 18.16
N ILE A 633 -23.22 -4.43 19.23
CA ILE A 633 -23.56 -3.02 19.47
C ILE A 633 -23.02 -2.12 18.33
N VAL A 634 -21.75 -2.28 17.96
CA VAL A 634 -21.13 -1.46 16.92
C VAL A 634 -21.73 -1.76 15.54
N PHE A 635 -22.02 -3.03 15.24
CA PHE A 635 -22.65 -3.42 13.99
C PHE A 635 -24.07 -2.87 13.86
N THR A 636 -24.88 -3.00 14.92
CA THR A 636 -26.21 -2.40 14.95
C THR A 636 -26.12 -0.89 14.74
N TYR A 637 -25.15 -0.22 15.36
CA TYR A 637 -24.94 1.22 15.14
C TYR A 637 -24.67 1.55 13.66
N PHE A 638 -23.73 0.88 13.01
CA PHE A 638 -23.41 1.15 11.60
C PHE A 638 -24.58 0.84 10.66
N ILE A 639 -25.27 -0.28 10.86
CA ILE A 639 -26.44 -0.65 10.05
C ILE A 639 -27.54 0.40 10.22
N VAL A 640 -27.85 0.80 11.47
CA VAL A 640 -28.89 1.81 11.73
C VAL A 640 -28.50 3.16 11.12
N CYS A 641 -27.23 3.58 11.23
CA CYS A 641 -26.79 4.84 10.63
C CYS A 641 -26.88 4.81 9.10
N GLU A 642 -26.53 3.68 8.47
CA GLU A 642 -26.60 3.52 7.02
C GLU A 642 -28.05 3.51 6.53
N GLU A 643 -28.93 2.72 7.14
CA GLU A 643 -30.35 2.67 6.73
C GLU A 643 -31.08 3.99 7.03
N LEU A 644 -30.70 4.72 8.09
CA LEU A 644 -31.22 6.07 8.33
C LEU A 644 -30.70 7.08 7.30
N LEU A 645 -29.43 6.98 6.90
CA LEU A 645 -28.86 7.83 5.85
C LEU A 645 -29.64 7.65 4.54
N LEU A 646 -29.97 6.40 4.19
CA LEU A 646 -30.84 6.08 3.06
C LEU A 646 -32.25 6.64 3.20
N HIS A 647 -32.88 6.37 4.34
CA HIS A 647 -34.26 6.78 4.57
C HIS A 647 -34.46 8.30 4.59
N ILE A 648 -33.46 9.07 5.05
CA ILE A 648 -33.55 10.54 5.14
C ILE A 648 -33.32 11.22 3.78
N ASN A 649 -32.51 10.61 2.92
CA ASN A 649 -32.18 11.15 1.60
C ASN A 649 -33.02 10.48 0.49
N THR A 650 -34.28 10.13 0.82
CA THR A 650 -35.23 9.36 0.01
C THR A 650 -35.09 9.61 -1.49
N LEU A 651 -34.41 8.66 -2.16
CA LEU A 651 -34.58 8.44 -3.59
C LEU A 651 -35.96 7.82 -3.77
N SER A 652 -36.77 8.28 -4.72
CA SER A 652 -38.08 7.68 -4.94
C SER A 652 -37.91 6.23 -5.45
N ASP A 653 -38.18 5.29 -4.54
CA ASP A 653 -37.91 3.84 -4.49
C ASP A 653 -38.41 2.95 -5.65
N ASN A 654 -38.74 3.47 -6.82
CA ASN A 654 -39.19 2.60 -7.90
C ASN A 654 -38.06 1.69 -8.44
N SER A 655 -36.78 2.05 -8.22
CA SER A 655 -35.63 1.21 -8.59
C SER A 655 -35.32 0.08 -7.59
N ASP A 656 -35.81 0.17 -6.35
CA ASP A 656 -35.43 -0.77 -5.28
C ASP A 656 -36.06 -2.17 -5.44
N GLN A 657 -37.02 -2.32 -6.35
CA GLN A 657 -37.63 -3.62 -6.65
C GLN A 657 -36.80 -4.49 -7.61
N GLN A 658 -35.89 -3.91 -8.39
CA GLN A 658 -35.14 -4.66 -9.39
C GLN A 658 -33.79 -5.12 -8.84
N TRP A 659 -33.64 -6.44 -8.73
CA TRP A 659 -32.37 -7.06 -8.33
C TRP A 659 -31.36 -6.97 -9.48
N GLY A 660 -30.28 -6.22 -9.26
CA GLY A 660 -29.14 -6.13 -10.18
C GLY A 660 -28.26 -7.39 -10.14
N PHE A 661 -27.49 -7.61 -11.21
CA PHE A 661 -26.50 -8.70 -11.25
C PHE A 661 -25.46 -8.55 -10.13
N GLY A 662 -25.02 -7.32 -9.83
CA GLY A 662 -24.05 -7.05 -8.76
C GLY A 662 -24.58 -7.44 -7.39
N GLN A 663 -25.87 -7.22 -7.12
CA GLN A 663 -26.52 -7.60 -5.87
C GLN A 663 -26.56 -9.12 -5.64
N ILE A 664 -26.88 -9.88 -6.70
CA ILE A 664 -26.90 -11.35 -6.65
C ILE A 664 -25.48 -11.89 -6.45
N LEU A 665 -24.51 -11.35 -7.20
CA LEU A 665 -23.11 -11.73 -7.09
C LEU A 665 -22.57 -11.48 -5.68
N ALA A 666 -22.91 -10.33 -5.08
CA ALA A 666 -22.50 -10.00 -3.73
C ALA A 666 -23.03 -11.00 -2.69
N LEU A 667 -24.29 -11.44 -2.80
CA LEU A 667 -24.85 -12.49 -1.94
C LEU A 667 -24.16 -13.86 -2.13
N ILE A 668 -23.83 -14.22 -3.36
CA ILE A 668 -23.12 -15.48 -3.66
C ILE A 668 -21.76 -15.51 -2.94
N VAL A 669 -21.04 -14.39 -2.88
CA VAL A 669 -19.74 -14.27 -2.20
C VAL A 669 -19.86 -14.52 -0.68
N VAL A 670 -21.04 -14.36 -0.09
CA VAL A 670 -21.26 -14.63 1.34
C VAL A 670 -21.39 -16.12 1.65
N VAL A 671 -21.84 -16.92 0.68
CA VAL A 671 -22.15 -18.35 0.87
C VAL A 671 -20.96 -19.15 1.41
N PRO A 672 -19.72 -19.03 0.88
CA PRO A 672 -18.57 -19.75 1.44
C PRO A 672 -18.32 -19.44 2.92
N SER A 673 -18.42 -18.16 3.31
CA SER A 673 -18.23 -17.74 4.71
C SER A 673 -19.31 -18.33 5.61
N LEU A 674 -20.57 -18.38 5.14
CA LEU A 674 -21.68 -18.98 5.87
C LEU A 674 -21.48 -20.49 6.07
N ILE A 675 -21.06 -21.21 5.03
CA ILE A 675 -20.78 -22.65 5.10
C ILE A 675 -19.65 -22.93 6.09
N SER A 676 -18.56 -22.15 6.05
CA SER A 676 -17.45 -22.29 6.99
C SER A 676 -17.88 -22.02 8.43
N VAL A 677 -18.71 -20.99 8.67
CA VAL A 677 -19.28 -20.73 10.00
C VAL A 677 -20.12 -21.91 10.47
N ILE A 678 -21.04 -22.42 9.63
CA ILE A 678 -21.88 -23.58 9.97
C ILE A 678 -21.02 -24.81 10.26
N GLY A 679 -19.98 -25.06 9.47
CA GLY A 679 -19.00 -26.13 9.69
C GLY A 679 -18.32 -26.01 11.06
N ALA A 680 -17.78 -24.84 11.36
CA ALA A 680 -17.12 -24.54 12.63
C ALA A 680 -18.07 -24.72 13.84
N PHE A 681 -19.35 -24.30 13.71
CA PHE A 681 -20.35 -24.52 14.76
C PHE A 681 -20.73 -26.00 14.92
N ARG A 682 -20.78 -26.77 13.83
CA ARG A 682 -21.06 -28.22 13.88
C ARG A 682 -19.92 -29.00 14.52
N GLU A 683 -18.67 -28.62 14.22
CA GLU A 683 -17.48 -29.28 14.75
C GLU A 683 -17.24 -28.94 16.23
N HIS A 684 -17.30 -27.66 16.58
CA HIS A 684 -16.97 -27.21 17.94
C HIS A 684 -18.16 -27.20 18.90
N LYS A 685 -19.40 -27.34 18.41
CA LYS A 685 -20.65 -27.13 19.18
C LYS A 685 -20.64 -25.77 19.91
N PHE A 686 -21.62 -25.52 20.77
CA PHE A 686 -21.58 -24.36 21.70
C PHE A 686 -20.71 -24.64 22.94
N GLY A 687 -20.03 -25.78 23.00
CA GLY A 687 -19.23 -26.17 24.16
C GLY A 687 -17.84 -25.53 24.15
N ASN A 688 -17.28 -25.34 25.34
CA ASN A 688 -15.92 -24.83 25.53
C ASN A 688 -14.87 -25.65 24.76
N LEU A 689 -14.14 -25.01 23.84
CA LEU A 689 -13.04 -25.60 23.07
C LEU A 689 -11.90 -26.15 23.96
N HIS A 690 -11.82 -25.75 25.22
CA HIS A 690 -10.65 -25.96 26.06
C HIS A 690 -10.54 -27.35 26.72
N HIS A 691 -11.54 -28.24 26.57
CA HIS A 691 -11.66 -29.40 27.46
C HIS A 691 -11.19 -30.77 26.91
N THR A 692 -10.79 -30.89 25.65
CA THR A 692 -10.60 -32.21 25.02
C THR A 692 -9.19 -32.46 24.48
N LYS A 693 -8.16 -32.14 25.25
CA LYS A 693 -6.86 -32.85 25.14
C LYS A 693 -6.13 -32.97 26.47
N SER A 694 -6.87 -33.08 27.57
CA SER A 694 -6.31 -33.66 28.80
C SER A 694 -6.05 -35.14 28.56
N LYS A 695 -4.87 -35.43 28.00
CA LYS A 695 -4.07 -36.61 28.26
C LYS A 695 -4.91 -37.85 28.59
N SER A 696 -5.45 -38.50 27.56
CA SER A 696 -5.27 -39.94 27.49
C SER A 696 -3.76 -40.17 27.39
N ALA A 697 -3.07 -40.01 28.53
CA ALA A 697 -1.78 -40.61 28.74
C ALA A 697 -1.93 -42.05 28.21
N PRO A 698 -1.04 -42.52 27.32
CA PRO A 698 -1.03 -43.91 26.94
C PRO A 698 -0.93 -44.68 28.25
N ARG A 699 -2.09 -45.17 28.71
CA ARG A 699 -2.21 -45.92 29.94
C ARG A 699 -1.26 -47.06 29.71
N ASP A 700 -0.16 -47.03 30.44
CA ASP A 700 1.02 -47.88 30.37
C ASP A 700 0.63 -49.35 30.60
N ARG A 701 -0.13 -49.89 29.64
CA ARG A 701 -0.56 -51.28 29.58
C ARG A 701 0.55 -52.14 28.97
N GLY A 702 1.58 -51.53 28.39
CA GLY A 702 2.73 -52.23 27.80
C GLY A 702 3.74 -52.79 28.81
N ILE A 703 3.90 -52.19 29.99
CA ILE A 703 4.92 -52.66 30.95
C ILE A 703 4.44 -53.85 31.81
N LYS A 704 3.12 -54.05 31.97
CA LYS A 704 2.62 -55.25 32.68
C LYS A 704 2.67 -56.53 31.85
N GLU A 705 2.69 -56.45 30.52
CA GLU A 705 2.73 -57.63 29.66
C GLU A 705 4.16 -58.14 29.43
N LYS A 706 5.16 -57.24 29.42
CA LYS A 706 6.57 -57.63 29.36
C LYS A 706 7.08 -58.29 30.65
N LYS A 707 6.48 -57.97 31.81
CA LYS A 707 6.81 -58.60 33.10
C LYS A 707 6.19 -60.00 33.27
N ARG A 708 5.16 -60.36 32.49
CA ARG A 708 4.58 -61.72 32.48
C ARG A 708 5.30 -62.70 31.54
N ARG A 709 6.07 -62.20 30.57
CA ARG A 709 6.88 -63.04 29.66
C ARG A 709 8.31 -63.31 30.14
N LEU A 710 8.69 -62.78 31.30
CA LEU A 710 9.98 -63.04 31.96
C LEU A 710 9.81 -63.90 33.24
N SER A 711 8.60 -64.43 33.48
CA SER A 711 8.28 -65.29 34.63
C SER A 711 7.66 -66.64 34.22
N VAL A 712 7.80 -67.01 32.94
CA VAL A 712 7.54 -68.34 32.36
C VAL A 712 8.78 -68.68 31.57
#